data_AF-A0A969M7B7-F1
#
_entry.id   AF-A0A969M7B7-F1
#
_cell.length_a   1.000
_cell.length_b   1.000
_cell.length_c   1.000
_cell.angle_alpha   90.00
_cell.angle_beta   90.00
_cell.angle_gamma   90.00
#
_symmetry.space_group_name_H-M   'P 1'
#
loop_
_entity.id
_entity.type
_entity.pdbx_description
1 polymer ?
#
loop_
_entity_poly.entity_id
_entity_poly.type
_entity_poly.pdbx_seq_one_letter_code
_entity_poly.pdbx_strand_id
1 'polypeptide(L)'
;RQQRSVRHRRRAPRRQPQCQHLPGHARDSAWDDGIHNDEIATLNALIDGLATSLNTTGSRVIAVDLNTGFDPAVYTTDGQHPNPAGESFLADRWFNAMQPVLDAAPVNPGIASLESNSYTVNENAGTVTLAVRRINGTDGDITVFYNTVEGSAKPGTDYVAKTSSVVIPDGQSRATFTVSIVNNTTPETTETFNVSIDGVSGGASLGAPRTATVTINDDDAPATVGDGLRGDYFRRDDLTDFALTRIDPQINFAFGSGSPDPSIANNYFSARWTGQILPRHSQTYTFHATSDDGIRVWVNNALIINDWGPHVLRTATGTIGLQAGVRVNIRVEYREATGGAQAKLEWSSPSQAREVVPTSQLFSTGYTGNPGIPLNQQTLATGLNRPTTLKFMPNGNMLIGQQDGLVRTYRNGQLQTTPFIDLRSIVNFSGDRGLLSVAVHPQFPTQPYVYLLYTYDPPQTQSLTGPGGPDGTGNRGGRLLRVTADAATDYATAVPGSGVVILGTNSDWQHFGDPTLAPDINNQYGGYNPDGSYVRDSIPVDSQSHTIGDLAFLPDGSLLVTSGDGTAFGKTDLKAARVQDLDSLTGKLLRIDPITGQGLASNPYYNGDPDSNRSKVYAYGFRNPFRLTVDPDTGRIYVGDVGWNVWEEINLITPGANYGWPWYEGGEGTLAQTPNYRDTPQAQAFYASNPDVQTALIARNHQQGNIAIVAGDFIQGNAYGSQYDNAFVFSDFGTGDLELVTFNPSGGVASIDTASVFLSTPADLVLGPDGLLYITDLFGGTISRLVPA
;
A
#
# COMPACT_ATOMS: atom_id res chain seq x y z
N ARG A 1 49.24 7.08 53.01
CA ARG A 1 49.82 8.44 53.17
C ARG A 1 50.07 9.04 51.78
N GLN A 2 50.11 10.38 51.72
CA GLN A 2 50.27 11.26 50.56
C GLN A 2 51.32 10.89 49.49
N GLN A 3 51.02 11.37 48.27
CA GLN A 3 51.88 12.04 47.28
C GLN A 3 53.06 11.32 46.57
N ARG A 4 52.89 11.26 45.24
CA ARG A 4 53.74 11.82 44.17
C ARG A 4 55.23 11.40 44.06
N SER A 5 55.46 10.64 42.98
CA SER A 5 56.14 11.11 41.76
C SER A 5 57.58 10.66 41.45
N VAL A 6 57.72 10.24 40.18
CA VAL A 6 58.79 10.57 39.21
C VAL A 6 60.04 9.68 39.14
N ARG A 7 60.01 8.91 38.04
CA ARG A 7 61.03 8.68 36.97
C ARG A 7 62.42 8.12 37.28
N HIS A 8 62.68 7.09 36.47
CA HIS A 8 63.78 6.90 35.52
C HIS A 8 64.98 6.00 35.88
N ARG A 9 65.05 4.95 35.05
CA ARG A 9 66.18 4.45 34.25
C ARG A 9 67.29 3.62 34.91
N ARG A 10 67.32 2.39 34.35
CA ARG A 10 68.45 1.66 33.73
C ARG A 10 69.34 0.77 34.62
N ARG A 11 69.22 -0.52 34.26
CA ARG A 11 70.27 -1.54 33.98
C ARG A 11 71.31 -1.86 35.07
N ALA A 12 71.13 -3.07 35.64
CA ALA A 12 72.08 -4.19 35.76
C ALA A 12 73.35 -4.01 36.65
N PRO A 13 74.01 -5.09 37.11
CA PRO A 13 73.55 -6.45 37.48
C PRO A 13 74.20 -7.03 38.78
N ARG A 14 73.79 -8.26 39.15
CA ARG A 14 74.60 -9.36 39.74
C ARG A 14 75.17 -9.24 41.18
N ARG A 15 74.71 -10.15 42.07
CA ARG A 15 75.46 -11.19 42.84
C ARG A 15 74.83 -11.45 44.23
N GLN A 16 74.48 -12.71 44.48
CA GLN A 16 74.41 -13.36 45.80
C GLN A 16 75.83 -13.48 46.42
N PRO A 17 76.03 -14.09 47.62
CA PRO A 17 75.30 -14.07 48.90
C PRO A 17 76.30 -13.90 50.09
N GLN A 18 75.86 -13.83 51.36
CA GLN A 18 76.64 -14.41 52.49
C GLN A 18 75.89 -14.42 53.83
N CYS A 19 75.99 -15.57 54.51
CA CYS A 19 75.70 -15.83 55.93
C CYS A 19 76.94 -15.56 56.80
N GLN A 20 76.74 -15.16 58.07
CA GLN A 20 77.60 -15.25 59.28
C GLN A 20 76.79 -14.58 60.43
N HIS A 21 76.80 -14.92 61.73
CA HIS A 21 77.60 -15.74 62.63
C HIS A 21 76.79 -16.02 63.93
N LEU A 22 77.12 -17.11 64.66
CA LEU A 22 76.74 -17.52 66.05
C LEU A 22 77.38 -16.58 67.13
N PRO A 23 77.41 -16.83 68.48
CA PRO A 23 76.75 -17.78 69.41
C PRO A 23 76.27 -17.15 70.78
N GLY A 24 75.70 -17.94 71.72
CA GLY A 24 75.74 -17.58 73.16
C GLY A 24 74.72 -18.20 74.15
N HIS A 25 75.18 -19.20 74.92
CA HIS A 25 74.89 -19.56 76.34
C HIS A 25 73.52 -19.23 76.99
N ALA A 26 72.71 -20.21 77.42
CA ALA A 26 72.83 -21.15 78.57
C ALA A 26 72.32 -20.60 79.92
N ARG A 27 71.23 -21.26 80.38
CA ARG A 27 70.83 -21.59 81.77
C ARG A 27 70.70 -20.47 82.82
N ASP A 28 69.47 -20.16 83.21
CA ASP A 28 68.82 -20.71 84.40
C ASP A 28 67.47 -20.00 84.62
N SER A 29 66.38 -20.73 84.81
CA SER A 29 65.43 -20.51 85.92
C SER A 29 64.15 -21.32 85.75
N ALA A 30 63.81 -22.05 86.81
CA ALA A 30 62.46 -22.23 87.33
C ALA A 30 61.36 -22.66 86.35
N TRP A 31 60.97 -23.93 86.51
CA TRP A 31 59.59 -24.37 86.36
C TRP A 31 58.69 -23.46 87.20
N ASP A 32 58.00 -22.55 86.54
CA ASP A 32 56.95 -21.73 87.12
C ASP A 32 55.68 -22.03 86.33
N ASP A 33 54.91 -23.00 86.85
CA ASP A 33 53.64 -23.52 86.30
C ASP A 33 52.51 -22.46 86.20
N GLY A 34 52.83 -21.18 86.47
CA GLY A 34 51.95 -20.03 86.30
C GLY A 34 51.94 -19.44 84.88
N ILE A 35 53.07 -19.46 84.15
CA ILE A 35 53.15 -18.78 82.84
C ILE A 35 52.41 -19.55 81.74
N HIS A 36 52.42 -20.90 81.78
CA HIS A 36 51.76 -21.71 80.73
C HIS A 36 50.22 -21.67 80.84
N ASN A 37 49.67 -21.56 82.05
CA ASN A 37 48.21 -21.46 82.25
C ASN A 37 47.69 -20.05 81.96
N ASP A 38 48.45 -18.99 82.27
CA ASP A 38 48.09 -17.63 81.90
C ASP A 38 48.23 -17.40 80.38
N GLU A 39 49.18 -18.06 79.70
CA GLU A 39 49.28 -18.06 78.23
C GLU A 39 48.14 -18.85 77.57
N ILE A 40 47.67 -19.97 78.14
CA ILE A 40 46.50 -20.71 77.66
C ILE A 40 45.20 -19.95 77.92
N ALA A 41 45.05 -19.27 79.07
CA ALA A 41 43.90 -18.40 79.34
C ALA A 41 43.89 -17.17 78.41
N THR A 42 45.06 -16.60 78.10
CA THR A 42 45.21 -15.51 77.13
C THR A 42 44.93 -15.99 75.69
N LEU A 43 45.32 -17.21 75.33
CA LEU A 43 45.02 -17.85 74.04
C LEU A 43 43.52 -18.17 73.90
N ASN A 44 42.88 -18.67 74.96
CA ASN A 44 41.44 -18.95 74.99
C ASN A 44 40.61 -17.65 74.96
N ALA A 45 41.06 -16.59 75.62
CA ALA A 45 40.45 -15.26 75.51
C ALA A 45 40.63 -14.64 74.10
N LEU A 46 41.74 -14.95 73.41
CA LEU A 46 41.96 -14.63 72.00
C LEU A 46 41.03 -15.43 71.07
N ILE A 47 40.67 -16.67 71.41
CA ILE A 47 39.73 -17.51 70.65
C ILE A 47 38.29 -16.96 70.73
N ASP A 48 37.83 -16.56 71.91
CA ASP A 48 36.52 -15.89 72.07
C ASP A 48 36.50 -14.51 71.38
N GLY A 49 37.63 -13.77 71.40
CA GLY A 49 37.81 -12.53 70.65
C GLY A 49 37.88 -12.71 69.12
N LEU A 50 38.43 -13.83 68.64
CA LEU A 50 38.49 -14.20 67.22
C LEU A 50 37.12 -14.65 66.71
N ALA A 51 36.35 -15.39 67.51
CA ALA A 51 34.96 -15.73 67.21
C ALA A 51 34.06 -14.49 67.09
N THR A 52 34.38 -13.42 67.83
CA THR A 52 33.64 -12.15 67.78
C THR A 52 34.11 -11.20 66.66
N SER A 53 35.35 -11.36 66.14
CA SER A 53 35.94 -10.47 65.11
C SER A 53 35.96 -11.03 63.68
N LEU A 54 35.49 -12.26 63.45
CA LEU A 54 35.46 -12.88 62.13
C LEU A 54 34.06 -13.38 61.73
N ASN A 55 33.12 -12.44 61.63
CA ASN A 55 31.87 -12.65 60.89
C ASN A 55 31.99 -12.08 59.46
N THR A 56 32.99 -12.56 58.70
CA THR A 56 33.01 -12.42 57.24
C THR A 56 32.51 -13.72 56.63
N THR A 57 31.39 -13.65 55.93
CA THR A 57 30.73 -14.75 55.22
C THR A 57 31.73 -15.58 54.42
N GLY A 58 31.92 -16.87 54.75
CA GLY A 58 32.67 -17.82 53.92
C GLY A 58 33.72 -18.71 54.60
N SER A 59 34.04 -18.52 55.89
CA SER A 59 34.96 -19.43 56.60
C SER A 59 34.21 -20.44 57.47
N ARG A 60 34.48 -21.75 57.31
CA ARG A 60 33.95 -22.83 58.17
C ARG A 60 34.91 -23.07 59.33
N VAL A 61 34.44 -22.88 60.58
CA VAL A 61 35.21 -23.23 61.79
C VAL A 61 34.83 -24.64 62.22
N ILE A 62 35.82 -25.50 62.47
CA ILE A 62 35.64 -26.85 63.03
C ILE A 62 36.29 -26.90 64.40
N ALA A 63 35.48 -27.12 65.44
CA ALA A 63 35.98 -27.47 66.76
C ALA A 63 36.25 -28.98 66.81
N VAL A 64 37.49 -29.37 67.13
CA VAL A 64 37.87 -30.77 67.28
C VAL A 64 38.08 -31.06 68.76
N ASP A 65 37.25 -31.92 69.33
CA ASP A 65 37.47 -32.43 70.68
C ASP A 65 38.53 -33.54 70.65
N LEU A 66 39.72 -33.16 71.13
CA LEU A 66 40.89 -34.02 71.20
C LEU A 66 40.87 -34.96 72.42
N ASN A 67 40.00 -34.72 73.40
CA ASN A 67 39.97 -35.50 74.65
C ASN A 67 39.12 -36.76 74.54
N THR A 68 38.09 -36.77 73.68
CA THR A 68 37.18 -37.92 73.56
C THR A 68 37.91 -39.16 73.04
N GLY A 69 38.12 -40.14 73.92
CA GLY A 69 38.80 -41.41 73.62
C GLY A 69 40.32 -41.38 73.81
N PHE A 70 40.88 -40.26 74.29
CA PHE A 70 42.29 -40.19 74.68
C PHE A 70 42.45 -40.72 76.11
N ASP A 71 43.01 -41.91 76.26
CA ASP A 71 43.39 -42.50 77.56
C ASP A 71 44.82 -42.08 77.94
N PRO A 72 45.00 -41.20 78.95
CA PRO A 72 46.33 -40.72 79.32
C PRO A 72 47.26 -41.85 79.78
N ALA A 73 46.73 -42.92 80.39
CA ALA A 73 47.56 -44.01 80.90
C ALA A 73 48.22 -44.82 79.76
N VAL A 74 47.60 -44.83 78.57
CA VAL A 74 48.10 -45.51 77.38
C VAL A 74 48.91 -44.55 76.50
N TYR A 75 48.45 -43.31 76.38
CA TYR A 75 48.92 -42.38 75.37
C TYR A 75 49.88 -41.31 75.87
N THR A 76 50.27 -41.33 77.15
CA THR A 76 51.28 -40.41 77.69
C THR A 76 52.44 -41.17 78.32
N THR A 77 53.61 -40.52 78.45
CA THR A 77 54.77 -41.11 79.12
C THR A 77 54.72 -40.98 80.65
N ASP A 78 53.98 -40.00 81.17
CA ASP A 78 53.99 -39.61 82.58
C ASP A 78 52.61 -39.17 83.11
N GLY A 79 51.54 -39.48 82.36
CA GLY A 79 50.18 -39.05 82.68
C GLY A 79 49.79 -37.70 82.07
N GLN A 80 50.75 -36.94 81.50
CA GLN A 80 50.50 -35.60 80.97
C GLN A 80 51.05 -35.37 79.56
N HIS A 81 52.26 -35.86 79.26
CA HIS A 81 52.92 -35.63 77.96
C HIS A 81 52.68 -36.80 77.01
N PRO A 82 52.13 -36.57 75.79
CA PRO A 82 51.87 -37.64 74.84
C PRO A 82 53.12 -38.45 74.51
N ASN A 83 53.01 -39.77 74.56
CA ASN A 83 54.01 -40.66 73.99
C ASN A 83 53.78 -40.77 72.47
N PRO A 84 54.65 -41.46 71.70
CA PRO A 84 54.51 -41.52 70.24
C PRO A 84 53.15 -42.06 69.75
N ALA A 85 52.51 -42.98 70.50
CA ALA A 85 51.17 -43.47 70.17
C ALA A 85 50.08 -42.42 70.43
N GLY A 86 50.24 -41.62 71.50
CA GLY A 86 49.36 -40.49 71.79
C GLY A 86 49.48 -39.35 70.79
N GLU A 87 50.69 -39.00 70.37
CA GLU A 87 50.92 -38.02 69.30
C GLU A 87 50.24 -38.45 67.99
N SER A 88 50.38 -39.74 67.62
CA SER A 88 49.72 -40.29 66.42
C SER A 88 48.20 -40.25 66.53
N PHE A 89 47.62 -40.58 67.69
CA PHE A 89 46.17 -40.55 67.90
C PHE A 89 45.61 -39.13 67.77
N LEU A 90 46.29 -38.13 68.36
CA LEU A 90 45.89 -36.72 68.28
C LEU A 90 46.00 -36.20 66.84
N ALA A 91 47.08 -36.56 66.14
CA ALA A 91 47.27 -36.20 64.74
C ALA A 91 46.20 -36.80 63.83
N ASP A 92 45.89 -38.10 63.96
CA ASP A 92 44.86 -38.78 63.16
C ASP A 92 43.47 -38.18 63.40
N ARG A 93 43.14 -37.80 64.64
CA ARG A 93 41.87 -37.15 64.97
C ARG A 93 41.76 -35.76 64.33
N TRP A 94 42.83 -34.98 64.39
CA TRP A 94 42.88 -33.68 63.75
C TRP A 94 42.75 -33.78 62.22
N PHE A 95 43.50 -34.69 61.59
CA PHE A 95 43.47 -34.90 60.14
C PHE A 95 42.10 -35.40 59.65
N ASN A 96 41.51 -36.40 60.30
CA ASN A 96 40.19 -36.92 59.91
C ASN A 96 39.08 -35.88 60.07
N ALA A 97 39.18 -35.00 61.08
CA ALA A 97 38.22 -33.91 61.25
C ALA A 97 38.36 -32.82 60.17
N MET A 98 39.55 -32.65 59.58
CA MET A 98 39.79 -31.68 58.50
C MET A 98 39.58 -32.22 57.09
N GLN A 99 39.56 -33.54 56.89
CA GLN A 99 39.42 -34.17 55.57
C GLN A 99 38.20 -33.64 54.75
N PRO A 100 36.99 -33.44 55.31
CA PRO A 100 35.84 -32.92 54.56
C PRO A 100 35.96 -31.44 54.13
N VAL A 101 36.85 -30.67 54.75
CA VAL A 101 37.13 -29.26 54.40
C VAL A 101 38.16 -29.19 53.28
N LEU A 102 39.14 -30.09 53.30
CA LEU A 102 40.15 -30.19 52.25
C LEU A 102 39.57 -30.72 50.92
N ASP A 103 38.49 -31.50 50.98
CA ASP A 103 37.84 -32.11 49.82
C ASP A 103 36.72 -31.25 49.18
N ALA A 104 36.42 -30.05 49.71
CA ALA A 104 35.41 -29.15 49.14
C ALA A 104 36.01 -28.30 48.00
N ALA A 105 35.50 -28.46 46.77
CA ALA A 105 35.92 -27.63 45.64
C ALA A 105 35.62 -26.14 45.90
N PRO A 106 36.52 -25.20 45.51
CA PRO A 106 36.24 -23.77 45.65
C PRO A 106 35.05 -23.40 44.76
N VAL A 107 33.99 -22.86 45.38
CA VAL A 107 32.85 -22.31 44.64
C VAL A 107 33.29 -21.13 43.79
N ASN A 108 32.82 -21.07 42.55
CA ASN A 108 33.12 -19.99 41.63
C ASN A 108 31.84 -19.26 41.19
N PRO A 109 31.42 -18.22 41.94
CA PRO A 109 30.19 -17.50 41.64
C PRO A 109 30.27 -16.59 40.40
N GLY A 110 31.43 -16.42 39.78
CA GLY A 110 31.57 -15.68 38.51
C GLY A 110 31.46 -14.15 38.62
N ILE A 111 31.33 -13.53 37.45
CA ILE A 111 31.35 -12.07 37.22
C ILE A 111 30.07 -11.68 36.47
N ALA A 112 29.28 -10.76 37.03
CA ALA A 112 28.04 -10.27 36.42
C ALA A 112 28.24 -8.91 35.74
N SER A 113 27.71 -8.74 34.53
CA SER A 113 27.69 -7.48 33.79
C SER A 113 26.41 -7.31 32.98
N LEU A 114 26.08 -6.10 32.54
CA LEU A 114 25.06 -5.92 31.52
C LEU A 114 25.51 -6.61 30.22
N GLU A 115 24.57 -7.20 29.48
CA GLU A 115 24.87 -7.92 28.23
C GLU A 115 25.25 -6.95 27.09
N SER A 116 24.71 -5.74 27.11
CA SER A 116 24.99 -4.65 26.18
C SER A 116 25.20 -3.33 26.93
N ASN A 117 25.94 -2.39 26.35
CA ASN A 117 26.09 -1.01 26.81
C ASN A 117 25.09 -0.04 26.16
N SER A 118 24.27 -0.50 25.22
CA SER A 118 23.20 0.29 24.61
C SER A 118 21.98 -0.54 24.22
N TYR A 119 20.80 0.06 24.33
CA TYR A 119 19.51 -0.48 23.89
C TYR A 119 18.72 0.62 23.17
N THR A 120 17.84 0.23 22.25
CA THR A 120 16.93 1.14 21.55
C THR A 120 15.52 0.57 21.63
N VAL A 121 14.54 1.44 21.88
CA VAL A 121 13.13 1.09 21.99
C VAL A 121 12.29 2.21 21.39
N ASN A 122 11.16 1.87 20.75
CA ASN A 122 10.19 2.87 20.34
C ASN A 122 9.30 3.24 21.53
N GLU A 123 8.85 4.48 21.59
CA GLU A 123 8.05 4.98 22.72
C GLU A 123 6.74 4.17 22.91
N ASN A 124 6.06 3.82 21.82
CA ASN A 124 4.89 2.92 21.85
C ASN A 124 5.14 1.44 22.23
N ALA A 125 6.37 1.00 22.45
CA ALA A 125 6.66 -0.41 22.75
C ALA A 125 6.20 -0.83 24.16
N GLY A 126 5.88 0.13 25.03
CA GLY A 126 5.39 -0.07 26.39
C GLY A 126 6.45 -0.57 27.40
N THR A 127 7.41 -1.38 26.98
CA THR A 127 8.56 -1.77 27.81
C THR A 127 9.83 -1.99 26.99
N VAL A 128 10.98 -1.76 27.61
CA VAL A 128 12.30 -2.21 27.12
C VAL A 128 12.80 -3.38 27.96
N THR A 129 13.34 -4.42 27.32
CA THR A 129 13.91 -5.59 28.00
C THR A 129 15.44 -5.52 27.98
N LEU A 130 16.05 -5.58 29.17
CA LEU A 130 17.50 -5.59 29.36
C LEU A 130 17.96 -6.94 29.92
N ALA A 131 19.21 -7.30 29.65
CA ALA A 131 19.79 -8.57 30.09
C ALA A 131 21.07 -8.36 30.89
N VAL A 132 21.25 -9.21 31.90
CA VAL A 132 22.48 -9.35 32.68
C VAL A 132 23.09 -10.71 32.36
N ARG A 133 24.39 -10.72 32.10
CA ARG A 133 25.18 -11.93 31.83
C ARG A 133 26.15 -12.19 32.96
N ARG A 134 26.29 -13.46 33.33
CA ARG A 134 27.25 -14.00 34.29
C ARG A 134 28.31 -14.82 33.56
N ILE A 135 29.57 -14.55 33.81
CA ILE A 135 30.72 -15.22 33.16
C ILE A 135 31.72 -15.74 34.20
N ASN A 136 32.61 -16.63 33.77
CA ASN A 136 33.71 -17.15 34.60
C ASN A 136 33.24 -17.81 35.91
N GLY A 137 32.05 -18.40 35.94
CA GLY A 137 31.50 -19.11 37.10
C GLY A 137 29.97 -19.08 37.09
N THR A 138 29.33 -20.18 37.52
CA THR A 138 27.86 -20.33 37.57
C THR A 138 27.38 -20.87 38.92
N ASP A 139 28.26 -20.94 39.92
CA ASP A 139 27.96 -21.63 41.18
C ASP A 139 27.17 -20.75 42.14
N GLY A 140 26.04 -21.24 42.62
CA GLY A 140 25.13 -20.55 43.54
C GLY A 140 24.30 -19.46 42.86
N ASP A 141 23.17 -19.12 43.48
CA ASP A 141 22.34 -18.00 43.06
C ASP A 141 23.07 -16.67 43.25
N ILE A 142 22.99 -15.78 42.26
CA ILE A 142 23.48 -14.41 42.39
C ILE A 142 22.36 -13.40 42.14
N THR A 143 22.35 -12.32 42.90
CA THR A 143 21.37 -11.24 42.74
C THR A 143 22.10 -9.97 42.30
N VAL A 144 21.70 -9.41 41.16
CA VAL A 144 22.27 -8.19 40.60
C VAL A 144 21.29 -7.05 40.81
N PHE A 145 21.73 -6.01 41.54
CA PHE A 145 20.95 -4.82 41.83
C PHE A 145 21.15 -3.79 40.71
N TYR A 146 20.06 -3.17 40.29
CA TYR A 146 20.05 -2.20 39.20
C TYR A 146 19.12 -1.02 39.50
N ASN A 147 19.46 0.12 38.92
CA ASN A 147 18.65 1.33 38.97
C ASN A 147 18.67 2.07 37.63
N THR A 148 17.58 2.77 37.33
CA THR A 148 17.52 3.73 36.22
C THR A 148 18.02 5.09 36.68
N VAL A 149 18.79 5.77 35.82
CA VAL A 149 19.33 7.11 36.04
C VAL A 149 18.85 8.00 34.90
N GLU A 150 18.32 9.17 35.26
CA GLU A 150 17.85 10.20 34.33
C GLU A 150 18.93 10.63 33.32
N GLY A 151 18.52 10.78 32.07
CA GLY A 151 19.32 11.36 30.99
C GLY A 151 18.60 12.58 30.40
N SER A 152 18.41 12.62 29.08
CA SER A 152 17.47 13.58 28.48
C SER A 152 16.01 13.18 28.76
N ALA A 153 15.70 11.88 28.75
CA ALA A 153 14.41 11.34 29.16
C ALA A 153 14.17 11.50 30.67
N LYS A 154 12.98 11.95 31.04
CA LYS A 154 12.46 12.26 32.37
C LYS A 154 11.64 11.11 32.98
N PRO A 155 11.95 10.71 34.23
CA PRO A 155 11.10 9.80 35.00
C PRO A 155 9.66 10.29 35.12
N GLY A 156 8.70 9.41 34.83
CA GLY A 156 7.27 9.67 34.95
C GLY A 156 6.62 10.29 33.70
N THR A 157 7.42 10.88 32.80
CA THR A 157 6.96 11.35 31.49
C THR A 157 7.30 10.34 30.40
N ASP A 158 8.55 9.87 30.35
CA ASP A 158 9.04 9.08 29.19
C ASP A 158 9.32 7.62 29.57
N TYR A 159 9.62 7.38 30.86
CA TYR A 159 9.77 6.04 31.42
C TYR A 159 9.45 6.01 32.91
N VAL A 160 9.15 4.83 33.44
CA VAL A 160 8.94 4.64 34.88
C VAL A 160 10.28 4.32 35.54
N ALA A 161 10.78 5.24 36.39
CA ALA A 161 12.01 5.02 37.14
C ALA A 161 11.91 3.75 38.01
N LYS A 162 12.98 2.96 38.00
CA LYS A 162 12.99 1.64 38.62
C LYS A 162 14.32 1.40 39.34
N THR A 163 14.24 1.04 40.61
CA THR A 163 15.34 0.50 41.42
C THR A 163 14.92 -0.87 41.90
N SER A 164 15.62 -1.92 41.47
CA SER A 164 15.23 -3.30 41.73
C SER A 164 16.42 -4.25 41.60
N SER A 165 16.15 -5.55 41.54
CA SER A 165 17.17 -6.59 41.39
C SER A 165 16.69 -7.73 40.51
N VAL A 166 17.63 -8.40 39.85
CA VAL A 166 17.38 -9.62 39.07
C VAL A 166 18.24 -10.77 39.59
N VAL A 167 17.65 -11.95 39.73
CA VAL A 167 18.35 -13.16 40.19
C VAL A 167 18.81 -13.96 38.97
N ILE A 168 20.07 -14.39 38.96
CA ILE A 168 20.58 -15.43 38.07
C ILE A 168 20.73 -16.69 38.93
N PRO A 169 19.86 -17.71 38.74
CA PRO A 169 19.91 -18.93 39.54
C PRO A 169 21.20 -19.73 39.37
N ASP A 170 21.46 -20.65 40.30
CA ASP A 170 22.54 -21.62 40.23
C ASP A 170 22.54 -22.38 38.88
N GLY A 171 23.73 -22.54 38.31
CA GLY A 171 23.93 -23.15 36.99
C GLY A 171 23.51 -22.27 35.80
N GLN A 172 22.86 -21.11 36.00
CA GLN A 172 22.46 -20.21 34.92
C GLN A 172 23.50 -19.11 34.68
N SER A 173 23.55 -18.61 33.44
CA SER A 173 24.50 -17.56 33.02
C SER A 173 23.84 -16.27 32.55
N ARG A 174 22.51 -16.18 32.56
CA ARG A 174 21.75 -15.04 32.01
C ARG A 174 20.42 -14.85 32.73
N ALA A 175 20.03 -13.60 32.94
CA ALA A 175 18.67 -13.22 33.35
C ALA A 175 18.28 -11.88 32.72
N THR A 176 16.97 -11.63 32.60
CA THR A 176 16.42 -10.41 31.98
C THR A 176 15.50 -9.65 32.94
N PHE A 177 15.40 -8.34 32.75
CA PHE A 177 14.44 -7.48 33.46
C PHE A 177 13.90 -6.40 32.52
N THR A 178 12.75 -5.83 32.86
CA THR A 178 12.08 -4.80 32.04
C THR A 178 12.03 -3.43 32.74
N VAL A 179 12.02 -2.37 31.95
CA VAL A 179 11.68 -1.00 32.35
C VAL A 179 10.49 -0.55 31.49
N SER A 180 9.46 0.04 32.11
CA SER A 180 8.28 0.53 31.39
C SER A 180 8.58 1.84 30.69
N ILE A 181 8.20 1.92 29.42
CA ILE A 181 8.24 3.13 28.59
C ILE A 181 6.84 3.74 28.62
N VAL A 182 6.75 5.03 28.83
CA VAL A 182 5.49 5.77 28.83
C VAL A 182 5.30 6.31 27.42
N ASN A 183 4.19 5.96 26.79
CA ASN A 183 3.82 6.47 25.47
C ASN A 183 2.90 7.68 25.64
N ASN A 184 3.29 8.82 25.09
CA ASN A 184 2.50 10.03 25.12
C ASN A 184 2.08 10.48 23.71
N THR A 185 1.64 11.73 23.56
CA THR A 185 1.17 12.26 22.26
C THR A 185 1.82 13.61 21.93
N THR A 186 2.88 13.95 22.65
CA THR A 186 3.60 15.21 22.53
C THR A 186 4.81 14.92 21.65
N PRO A 187 4.93 15.56 20.48
CA PRO A 187 6.09 15.33 19.64
C PRO A 187 7.36 15.80 20.35
N GLU A 188 8.23 14.84 20.65
CA GLU A 188 9.49 15.06 21.34
C GLU A 188 10.66 14.68 20.41
N THR A 189 11.88 14.98 20.84
CA THR A 189 13.07 14.49 20.13
C THR A 189 13.46 13.13 20.68
N THR A 190 14.27 12.34 19.96
CA THR A 190 14.86 11.12 20.51
C THR A 190 15.60 11.40 21.82
N GLU A 191 15.23 10.68 22.87
CA GLU A 191 15.73 10.88 24.22
C GLU A 191 16.40 9.64 24.81
N THR A 192 17.11 9.81 25.93
CA THR A 192 17.89 8.74 26.54
C THR A 192 17.78 8.74 28.06
N PHE A 193 17.80 7.55 28.65
CA PHE A 193 18.08 7.33 30.07
C PHE A 193 19.13 6.23 30.24
N ASN A 194 19.70 6.08 31.43
CA ASN A 194 20.72 5.06 31.69
C ASN A 194 20.20 4.01 32.67
N VAL A 195 20.70 2.77 32.54
CA VAL A 195 20.54 1.72 33.54
C VAL A 195 21.90 1.37 34.10
N SER A 196 22.07 1.43 35.41
CA SER A 196 23.31 1.03 36.10
C SER A 196 23.10 -0.20 36.98
N ILE A 197 24.12 -1.05 37.02
CA ILE A 197 24.28 -2.12 38.01
C ILE A 197 25.39 -1.74 39.00
N ASP A 198 25.03 -1.57 40.26
CA ASP A 198 25.91 -1.03 41.31
C ASP A 198 26.19 -2.02 42.44
N GLY A 199 25.41 -3.09 42.54
CA GLY A 199 25.60 -4.16 43.52
C GLY A 199 25.40 -5.56 42.95
N VAL A 200 26.12 -6.53 43.53
CA VAL A 200 25.87 -7.96 43.33
C VAL A 200 26.06 -8.71 44.65
N SER A 201 25.23 -9.70 44.92
CA SER A 201 25.36 -10.62 46.06
C SER A 201 25.56 -12.07 45.59
N GLY A 202 25.70 -13.02 46.52
CA GLY A 202 25.95 -14.44 46.18
C GLY A 202 27.43 -14.76 45.89
N GLY A 203 28.35 -13.88 46.28
CA GLY A 203 29.80 -14.09 46.13
C GLY A 203 30.37 -13.75 44.74
N ALA A 204 29.53 -13.34 43.79
CA ALA A 204 29.97 -12.85 42.49
C ALA A 204 30.58 -11.45 42.57
N SER A 205 31.25 -11.03 41.50
CA SER A 205 31.79 -9.67 41.34
C SER A 205 31.18 -8.98 40.12
N LEU A 206 31.21 -7.63 40.07
CA LEU A 206 30.69 -6.89 38.92
C LEU A 206 31.76 -6.70 37.82
N GLY A 207 31.43 -7.09 36.60
CA GLY A 207 32.22 -6.86 35.38
C GLY A 207 31.73 -5.64 34.59
N ALA A 208 32.38 -5.35 33.46
CA ALA A 208 31.94 -4.33 32.52
C ALA A 208 31.17 -4.98 31.35
N PRO A 209 30.15 -4.30 30.78
CA PRO A 209 29.65 -2.96 31.13
C PRO A 209 28.77 -2.95 32.39
N ARG A 210 28.88 -1.88 33.18
CA ARG A 210 28.04 -1.63 34.37
C ARG A 210 26.93 -0.60 34.15
N THR A 211 26.96 0.08 33.01
CA THR A 211 25.97 1.07 32.61
C THR A 211 25.58 0.79 31.16
N ALA A 212 24.30 0.91 30.86
CA ALA A 212 23.79 0.90 29.50
C ALA A 212 22.91 2.12 29.25
N THR A 213 23.04 2.73 28.08
CA THR A 213 22.15 3.80 27.62
C THR A 213 20.97 3.21 26.88
N VAL A 214 19.76 3.61 27.25
CA VAL A 214 18.53 3.27 26.53
C VAL A 214 18.11 4.49 25.74
N THR A 215 17.98 4.34 24.42
CA THR A 215 17.46 5.36 23.50
C THR A 215 15.99 5.09 23.24
N ILE A 216 15.14 6.07 23.52
CA ILE A 216 13.70 6.05 23.21
C ILE A 216 13.53 6.82 21.90
N ASN A 217 13.10 6.12 20.86
CA ASN A 217 12.68 6.74 19.61
C ASN A 217 11.23 7.18 19.76
N ASP A 218 11.02 8.50 19.71
CA ASP A 218 9.71 9.14 19.62
C ASP A 218 8.94 8.60 18.40
N ASP A 219 7.67 8.24 18.60
CA ASP A 219 6.78 7.79 17.52
C ASP A 219 5.70 8.81 17.14
N ASP A 220 5.79 10.02 17.69
CA ASP A 220 4.90 11.14 17.38
C ASP A 220 5.42 11.94 16.17
N ALA A 221 4.52 12.27 15.24
CA ALA A 221 4.89 13.11 14.10
C ALA A 221 5.13 14.55 14.59
N PRO A 222 6.20 15.25 14.14
CA PRO A 222 6.41 16.65 14.51
C PRO A 222 5.19 17.49 14.15
N ALA A 223 4.79 18.40 15.05
CA ALA A 223 3.71 19.34 14.82
C ALA A 223 3.99 20.10 13.52
N THR A 224 3.34 19.67 12.45
CA THR A 224 3.52 20.27 11.14
C THR A 224 2.81 21.62 11.20
N VAL A 225 3.56 22.70 10.99
CA VAL A 225 2.98 24.04 10.83
C VAL A 225 2.38 24.07 9.43
N GLY A 226 1.10 24.44 9.31
CA GLY A 226 0.48 24.58 8.00
C GLY A 226 1.22 25.61 7.15
N ASP A 227 1.54 25.23 5.93
CA ASP A 227 2.37 25.95 4.96
C ASP A 227 1.57 26.40 3.72
N GLY A 228 0.32 25.96 3.58
CA GLY A 228 -0.56 26.32 2.46
C GLY A 228 -0.98 25.10 1.64
N LEU A 229 -1.35 25.33 0.38
CA LEU A 229 -1.68 24.30 -0.58
C LEU A 229 -0.75 24.39 -1.79
N ARG A 230 -0.48 23.26 -2.42
CA ARG A 230 0.23 23.20 -3.70
C ARG A 230 -0.71 23.67 -4.81
N GLY A 231 -0.44 24.85 -5.37
CA GLY A 231 -1.17 25.42 -6.49
C GLY A 231 -0.46 25.17 -7.82
N ASP A 232 -1.09 24.38 -8.68
CA ASP A 232 -0.72 24.23 -10.08
C ASP A 232 -1.54 25.19 -10.94
N TYR A 233 -0.86 25.97 -11.78
CA TYR A 233 -1.46 26.99 -12.61
C TYR A 233 -1.32 26.65 -14.09
N PHE A 234 -2.34 26.97 -14.87
CA PHE A 234 -2.49 26.57 -16.26
C PHE A 234 -2.81 27.78 -17.14
N ARG A 235 -2.30 27.80 -18.38
CA ARG A 235 -2.49 28.89 -19.35
C ARG A 235 -3.83 28.82 -20.08
N ARG A 236 -4.61 27.77 -19.85
CA ARG A 236 -5.98 27.59 -20.33
C ARG A 236 -6.94 27.49 -19.14
N ASP A 237 -8.20 27.81 -19.36
CA ASP A 237 -9.28 27.79 -18.36
C ASP A 237 -9.96 26.43 -18.18
N ASP A 238 -9.36 25.39 -18.77
CA ASP A 238 -9.80 24.00 -18.76
C ASP A 238 -8.77 23.07 -18.11
N LEU A 239 -7.86 23.62 -17.28
CA LEU A 239 -6.79 22.88 -16.60
C LEU A 239 -5.78 22.22 -17.54
N THR A 240 -5.61 22.75 -18.76
CA THR A 240 -4.58 22.34 -19.74
C THR A 240 -3.50 23.41 -19.94
N ASP A 241 -2.36 23.02 -20.54
CA ASP A 241 -1.18 23.88 -20.74
C ASP A 241 -0.59 24.37 -19.41
N PHE A 242 0.12 23.47 -18.71
CA PHE A 242 0.73 23.76 -17.42
C PHE A 242 1.71 24.93 -17.51
N ALA A 243 1.60 25.86 -16.55
CA ALA A 243 2.45 27.04 -16.46
C ALA A 243 3.51 26.92 -15.36
N LEU A 244 3.08 26.73 -14.11
CA LEU A 244 3.94 26.69 -12.94
C LEU A 244 3.25 26.04 -11.74
N THR A 245 4.06 25.63 -10.76
CA THR A 245 3.62 25.21 -9.42
C THR A 245 4.19 26.18 -8.37
N ARG A 246 3.39 26.53 -7.37
CA ARG A 246 3.87 27.18 -6.12
C ARG A 246 3.07 26.74 -4.90
N ILE A 247 3.55 27.07 -3.71
CA ILE A 247 2.77 26.92 -2.48
C ILE A 247 2.03 28.22 -2.20
N ASP A 248 0.71 28.14 -2.14
CA ASP A 248 -0.16 29.27 -1.81
C ASP A 248 -0.62 29.15 -0.36
N PRO A 249 -0.30 30.13 0.51
CA PRO A 249 -0.61 30.03 1.94
C PRO A 249 -2.11 30.00 2.22
N GLN A 250 -2.92 30.58 1.32
CA GLN A 250 -4.38 30.57 1.36
C GLN A 250 -4.92 30.67 -0.07
N ILE A 251 -6.15 30.20 -0.30
CA ILE A 251 -6.92 30.55 -1.49
C ILE A 251 -7.73 31.81 -1.14
N ASN A 252 -7.16 32.98 -1.39
CA ASN A 252 -7.78 34.29 -1.16
C ASN A 252 -7.23 35.31 -2.15
N PHE A 253 -7.47 35.04 -3.43
CA PHE A 253 -6.93 35.80 -4.54
C PHE A 253 -7.98 36.74 -5.14
N ALA A 254 -7.60 38.00 -5.30
CA ALA A 254 -8.36 39.02 -6.03
C ALA A 254 -7.48 39.53 -7.18
N PHE A 255 -7.40 38.75 -8.25
CA PHE A 255 -6.55 39.08 -9.40
C PHE A 255 -7.10 40.28 -10.19
N GLY A 256 -8.42 40.52 -10.13
CA GLY A 256 -9.06 41.62 -10.85
C GLY A 256 -8.87 41.43 -12.36
N SER A 257 -8.39 42.45 -13.07
CA SER A 257 -8.09 42.32 -14.51
C SER A 257 -6.69 41.75 -14.81
N GLY A 258 -6.01 41.16 -13.81
CA GLY A 258 -4.66 40.59 -13.92
C GLY A 258 -4.66 39.05 -13.91
N SER A 259 -3.47 38.47 -13.76
CA SER A 259 -3.24 37.02 -13.74
C SER A 259 -2.35 36.61 -12.55
N PRO A 260 -2.31 35.32 -12.18
CA PRO A 260 -1.49 34.83 -11.07
C PRO A 260 0.03 34.90 -11.31
N ASP A 261 0.47 35.05 -12.57
CA ASP A 261 1.87 35.14 -12.99
C ASP A 261 2.00 35.81 -14.39
N PRO A 262 3.07 36.59 -14.67
CA PRO A 262 3.27 37.24 -15.96
C PRO A 262 3.32 36.31 -17.19
N SER A 263 3.60 35.01 -17.00
CA SER A 263 3.59 34.01 -18.08
C SER A 263 2.18 33.49 -18.42
N ILE A 264 1.17 33.93 -17.68
CA ILE A 264 -0.23 33.55 -17.83
C ILE A 264 -1.04 34.77 -18.28
N ALA A 265 -1.88 34.60 -19.29
CA ALA A 265 -2.75 35.68 -19.78
C ALA A 265 -3.80 36.07 -18.74
N ASN A 266 -4.30 37.31 -18.83
CA ASN A 266 -5.28 37.83 -17.85
C ASN A 266 -6.65 37.14 -17.94
N ASN A 267 -6.94 36.47 -19.05
CA ASN A 267 -8.18 35.72 -19.29
C ASN A 267 -7.81 34.31 -19.75
N TYR A 268 -8.76 33.39 -19.62
CA TYR A 268 -8.63 31.99 -20.03
C TYR A 268 -7.51 31.23 -19.30
N PHE A 269 -7.44 31.35 -17.96
CA PHE A 269 -6.49 30.60 -17.16
C PHE A 269 -7.18 29.79 -16.07
N SER A 270 -6.49 28.84 -15.46
CA SER A 270 -7.05 28.04 -14.37
C SER A 270 -5.98 27.67 -13.34
N ALA A 271 -6.45 27.20 -12.19
CA ALA A 271 -5.59 26.74 -11.10
C ALA A 271 -6.21 25.53 -10.40
N ARG A 272 -5.35 24.61 -9.94
CA ARG A 272 -5.69 23.46 -9.09
C ARG A 272 -4.84 23.53 -7.82
N TRP A 273 -5.49 23.72 -6.68
CA TRP A 273 -4.87 23.63 -5.36
C TRP A 273 -5.12 22.25 -4.75
N THR A 274 -4.05 21.60 -4.30
CA THR A 274 -4.08 20.28 -3.65
C THR A 274 -3.29 20.32 -2.34
N GLY A 275 -3.72 19.51 -1.37
CA GLY A 275 -3.08 19.41 -0.07
C GLY A 275 -4.03 18.83 0.96
N GLN A 276 -3.78 19.09 2.24
CA GLN A 276 -4.68 18.68 3.31
C GLN A 276 -5.20 19.88 4.10
N ILE A 277 -6.37 19.71 4.69
CA ILE A 277 -6.95 20.63 5.65
C ILE A 277 -7.05 19.96 7.02
N LEU A 278 -6.73 20.69 8.10
CA LEU A 278 -6.86 20.23 9.48
C LEU A 278 -8.06 20.90 10.15
N PRO A 279 -9.15 20.17 10.43
CA PRO A 279 -10.32 20.70 11.14
C PRO A 279 -9.99 20.98 12.61
N ARG A 280 -10.50 22.09 13.14
CA ARG A 280 -10.39 22.48 14.57
C ARG A 280 -11.38 21.77 15.47
N HIS A 281 -12.51 21.36 14.92
CA HIS A 281 -13.65 20.82 15.67
C HIS A 281 -14.21 19.58 14.97
N SER A 282 -14.73 18.61 15.74
CA SER A 282 -15.44 17.46 15.19
C SER A 282 -16.90 17.83 14.91
N GLN A 283 -17.16 18.44 13.75
CA GLN A 283 -18.45 19.05 13.41
C GLN A 283 -18.71 19.00 11.90
N THR A 284 -19.94 19.30 11.50
CA THR A 284 -20.24 19.63 10.10
C THR A 284 -19.65 21.00 9.77
N TYR A 285 -18.75 21.02 8.79
CA TYR A 285 -18.21 22.23 8.20
C TYR A 285 -19.04 22.66 7.00
N THR A 286 -19.19 23.96 6.84
CA THR A 286 -19.65 24.60 5.60
C THR A 286 -18.48 25.28 4.94
N PHE A 287 -18.13 24.86 3.73
CA PHE A 287 -17.19 25.54 2.86
C PHE A 287 -17.94 26.57 2.01
N HIS A 288 -17.34 27.74 1.84
CA HIS A 288 -17.85 28.84 1.02
C HIS A 288 -16.76 29.18 0.00
N ALA A 289 -17.05 28.95 -1.28
CA ALA A 289 -16.13 29.21 -2.38
C ALA A 289 -16.64 30.41 -3.17
N THR A 290 -15.93 31.54 -3.12
CA THR A 290 -16.24 32.74 -3.90
C THR A 290 -15.37 32.75 -5.15
N SER A 291 -15.99 32.87 -6.32
CA SER A 291 -15.25 32.93 -7.58
C SER A 291 -15.95 33.74 -8.67
N ASP A 292 -15.11 34.26 -9.56
CA ASP A 292 -15.42 34.84 -10.88
C ASP A 292 -14.24 34.37 -11.75
N ASP A 293 -14.35 33.39 -12.65
CA ASP A 293 -15.51 32.55 -13.01
C ASP A 293 -15.67 31.29 -12.11
N GLY A 294 -15.54 30.07 -12.66
CA GLY A 294 -16.00 28.82 -12.05
C GLY A 294 -15.10 28.24 -10.95
N ILE A 295 -15.68 27.52 -10.00
CA ILE A 295 -14.96 26.87 -8.88
C ILE A 295 -15.53 25.50 -8.52
N ARG A 296 -14.64 24.55 -8.17
CA ARG A 296 -15.00 23.24 -7.62
C ARG A 296 -14.21 22.97 -6.34
N VAL A 297 -14.82 22.29 -5.37
CA VAL A 297 -14.18 21.93 -4.09
C VAL A 297 -14.47 20.49 -3.75
N TRP A 298 -13.40 19.72 -3.51
CA TRP A 298 -13.44 18.39 -2.94
C TRP A 298 -12.81 18.40 -1.55
N VAL A 299 -13.43 17.69 -0.62
CA VAL A 299 -12.87 17.41 0.71
C VAL A 299 -13.00 15.93 0.97
N ASN A 300 -11.90 15.28 1.32
CA ASN A 300 -11.79 13.83 1.45
C ASN A 300 -12.30 13.10 0.19
N ASN A 301 -11.88 13.58 -0.98
CA ASN A 301 -12.27 13.11 -2.32
C ASN A 301 -13.77 13.22 -2.66
N ALA A 302 -14.61 13.75 -1.76
CA ALA A 302 -16.02 14.03 -2.05
C ALA A 302 -16.17 15.44 -2.67
N LEU A 303 -16.79 15.54 -3.85
CA LEU A 303 -17.15 16.82 -4.47
C LEU A 303 -18.28 17.48 -3.67
N ILE A 304 -17.97 18.56 -2.95
CA ILE A 304 -18.95 19.28 -2.11
C ILE A 304 -19.45 20.58 -2.75
N ILE A 305 -18.71 21.14 -3.70
CA ILE A 305 -19.10 22.32 -4.47
C ILE A 305 -18.75 22.08 -5.94
N ASN A 306 -19.74 22.17 -6.83
CA ASN A 306 -19.53 22.11 -8.28
C ASN A 306 -20.18 23.31 -8.96
N ASP A 307 -19.42 24.39 -9.12
CA ASP A 307 -19.87 25.63 -9.73
C ASP A 307 -18.96 26.03 -10.90
N TRP A 308 -18.79 25.12 -11.87
CA TRP A 308 -17.72 25.21 -12.87
C TRP A 308 -18.03 26.06 -14.12
N GLY A 309 -19.29 26.43 -14.35
CA GLY A 309 -19.67 27.25 -15.51
C GLY A 309 -19.11 28.68 -15.43
N PRO A 310 -18.98 29.40 -16.56
CA PRO A 310 -18.66 30.82 -16.53
C PRO A 310 -19.80 31.60 -15.85
N HIS A 311 -19.45 32.51 -14.96
CA HIS A 311 -20.40 33.33 -14.20
C HIS A 311 -19.70 34.50 -13.53
N VAL A 312 -20.45 35.58 -13.32
CA VAL A 312 -19.99 36.71 -12.51
C VAL A 312 -19.72 36.30 -11.05
N LEU A 313 -18.96 37.14 -10.34
CA LEU A 313 -18.62 36.94 -8.93
C LEU A 313 -19.81 36.49 -8.06
N ARG A 314 -19.71 35.28 -7.52
CA ARG A 314 -20.67 34.74 -6.54
C ARG A 314 -20.01 33.78 -5.57
N THR A 315 -20.77 33.35 -4.56
CA THR A 315 -20.32 32.37 -3.57
C THR A 315 -21.19 31.12 -3.64
N ALA A 316 -20.56 29.97 -3.89
CA ALA A 316 -21.17 28.65 -3.76
C ALA A 316 -20.81 28.04 -2.38
N THR A 317 -21.67 27.15 -1.87
CA THR A 317 -21.47 26.51 -0.57
C THR A 317 -21.69 25.01 -0.62
N GLY A 318 -20.96 24.29 0.23
CA GLY A 318 -21.04 22.84 0.37
C GLY A 318 -20.74 22.44 1.82
N THR A 319 -21.25 21.29 2.27
CA THR A 319 -21.06 20.83 3.66
C THR A 319 -20.48 19.43 3.73
N ILE A 320 -19.70 19.17 4.79
CA ILE A 320 -19.14 17.85 5.07
C ILE A 320 -18.85 17.69 6.57
N GLY A 321 -19.05 16.47 7.10
CA GLY A 321 -18.69 16.14 8.49
C GLY A 321 -17.20 15.86 8.62
N LEU A 322 -16.52 16.55 9.54
CA LEU A 322 -15.08 16.40 9.75
C LEU A 322 -14.77 16.13 11.23
N GLN A 323 -13.61 15.52 11.49
CA GLN A 323 -13.11 15.22 12.84
C GLN A 323 -11.96 16.16 13.20
N ALA A 324 -11.97 16.73 14.41
CA ALA A 324 -10.88 17.55 14.91
C ALA A 324 -9.58 16.76 14.95
N GLY A 325 -8.47 17.40 14.59
CA GLY A 325 -7.14 16.77 14.67
C GLY A 325 -6.83 15.79 13.53
N VAL A 326 -7.80 15.39 12.72
CA VAL A 326 -7.61 14.49 11.58
C VAL A 326 -7.45 15.31 10.30
N ARG A 327 -6.26 15.29 9.70
CA ARG A 327 -6.06 15.89 8.38
C ARG A 327 -6.86 15.13 7.34
N VAL A 328 -7.47 15.87 6.42
CA VAL A 328 -8.17 15.30 5.27
C VAL A 328 -7.73 15.98 4.00
N ASN A 329 -7.74 15.24 2.90
CA ASN A 329 -7.43 15.73 1.57
C ASN A 329 -8.36 16.88 1.17
N ILE A 330 -7.83 17.93 0.55
CA ILE A 330 -8.60 19.01 -0.07
C ILE A 330 -8.07 19.26 -1.48
N ARG A 331 -9.00 19.39 -2.43
CA ARG A 331 -8.74 19.83 -3.80
C ARG A 331 -9.66 20.99 -4.13
N VAL A 332 -9.11 22.07 -4.67
CA VAL A 332 -9.89 23.20 -5.16
C VAL A 332 -9.45 23.52 -6.57
N GLU A 333 -10.40 23.68 -7.47
CA GLU A 333 -10.11 24.06 -8.84
C GLU A 333 -10.85 25.33 -9.18
N TYR A 334 -10.18 26.21 -9.91
CA TYR A 334 -10.70 27.49 -10.34
C TYR A 334 -10.41 27.68 -11.81
N ARG A 335 -11.35 28.33 -12.51
CA ARG A 335 -11.14 28.82 -13.86
C ARG A 335 -11.54 30.28 -13.97
N GLU A 336 -10.79 30.99 -14.78
CA GLU A 336 -11.10 32.31 -15.29
C GLU A 336 -11.36 32.19 -16.78
N ALA A 337 -12.59 32.45 -17.24
CA ALA A 337 -12.86 32.58 -18.66
C ALA A 337 -12.56 34.01 -19.09
N THR A 338 -13.42 34.97 -18.76
CA THR A 338 -13.23 36.36 -19.18
C THR A 338 -13.70 37.34 -18.12
N GLY A 339 -12.96 38.43 -17.96
CA GLY A 339 -13.40 39.56 -17.17
C GLY A 339 -12.52 39.77 -15.95
N GLY A 340 -13.13 39.70 -14.76
CA GLY A 340 -12.45 39.94 -13.50
C GLY A 340 -12.23 38.63 -12.77
N ALA A 341 -10.97 38.32 -12.43
CA ALA A 341 -10.59 37.07 -11.82
C ALA A 341 -10.54 37.17 -10.27
N GLN A 342 -11.26 36.27 -9.60
CA GLN A 342 -11.21 36.11 -8.14
C GLN A 342 -11.44 34.65 -7.74
N ALA A 343 -10.67 34.17 -6.75
CA ALA A 343 -10.84 32.85 -6.14
C ALA A 343 -10.60 32.94 -4.63
N LYS A 344 -11.58 32.59 -3.82
CA LYS A 344 -11.48 32.64 -2.35
C LYS A 344 -12.18 31.46 -1.70
N LEU A 345 -11.49 30.78 -0.79
CA LEU A 345 -12.00 29.67 0.02
C LEU A 345 -12.15 30.08 1.48
N GLU A 346 -13.36 29.96 2.00
CA GLU A 346 -13.72 30.21 3.39
C GLU A 346 -14.41 28.97 3.99
N TRP A 347 -14.39 28.85 5.31
CA TRP A 347 -15.05 27.78 6.05
C TRP A 347 -15.69 28.28 7.34
N SER A 348 -16.69 27.56 7.82
CA SER A 348 -17.37 27.82 9.10
C SER A 348 -17.89 26.51 9.70
N SER A 349 -18.07 26.47 11.02
CA SER A 349 -18.72 25.36 11.73
C SER A 349 -19.59 25.93 12.87
N PRO A 350 -20.42 25.12 13.57
CA PRO A 350 -21.18 25.60 14.73
C PRO A 350 -20.34 26.30 15.81
N SER A 351 -19.06 25.92 15.97
CA SER A 351 -18.13 26.53 16.93
C SER A 351 -17.15 27.52 16.32
N GLN A 352 -17.26 27.80 15.02
CA GLN A 352 -16.31 28.63 14.29
C GLN A 352 -17.02 29.56 13.30
N ALA A 353 -16.85 30.87 13.49
CA ALA A 353 -17.35 31.86 12.55
C ALA A 353 -16.72 31.70 11.16
N ARG A 354 -17.43 32.14 10.11
CA ARG A 354 -16.92 32.15 8.74
C ARG A 354 -15.63 32.95 8.65
N GLU A 355 -14.58 32.32 8.14
CA GLU A 355 -13.29 32.95 7.87
C GLU A 355 -12.62 32.31 6.65
N VAL A 356 -11.65 33.02 6.05
CA VAL A 356 -10.74 32.42 5.06
C VAL A 356 -10.00 31.28 5.73
N VAL A 357 -9.87 30.14 5.06
CA VAL A 357 -9.15 29.00 5.63
C VAL A 357 -7.71 29.43 5.95
N PRO A 358 -7.27 29.41 7.21
CA PRO A 358 -5.96 29.94 7.58
C PRO A 358 -4.84 29.00 7.15
N THR A 359 -3.69 29.56 6.79
CA THR A 359 -2.48 28.81 6.40
C THR A 359 -2.10 27.74 7.42
N SER A 360 -2.26 28.03 8.72
CA SER A 360 -1.99 27.06 9.80
C SER A 360 -2.87 25.80 9.76
N GLN A 361 -3.92 25.78 8.95
CA GLN A 361 -4.82 24.65 8.76
C GLN A 361 -4.71 24.03 7.36
N LEU A 362 -3.80 24.52 6.52
CA LEU A 362 -3.56 24.04 5.16
C LEU A 362 -2.14 23.45 5.08
N PHE A 363 -2.03 22.27 4.47
CA PHE A 363 -0.78 21.53 4.39
C PHE A 363 -0.50 21.12 2.94
N SER A 364 0.63 21.56 2.39
CA SER A 364 1.04 21.22 1.03
C SER A 364 1.64 19.81 0.96
N THR A 365 2.23 19.36 2.07
CA THR A 365 2.81 18.02 2.24
C THR A 365 1.87 17.11 3.03
N GLY A 366 1.98 15.80 2.82
CA GLY A 366 1.15 14.82 3.53
C GLY A 366 -0.18 14.52 2.82
N TYR A 367 -0.48 15.18 1.70
CA TYR A 367 -1.48 14.71 0.75
C TYR A 367 -1.12 13.28 0.34
N THR A 368 -1.81 12.30 0.94
CA THR A 368 -1.86 10.91 0.46
C THR A 368 -2.62 10.99 -0.86
N GLY A 369 -1.88 11.21 -1.94
CA GLY A 369 -2.40 11.98 -3.05
C GLY A 369 -1.36 12.67 -3.93
N ASN A 370 -0.10 12.82 -3.50
CA ASN A 370 0.90 13.67 -4.18
C ASN A 370 0.77 13.52 -5.70
N PRO A 371 0.22 14.51 -6.43
CA PRO A 371 -0.25 14.34 -7.82
C PRO A 371 0.91 14.19 -8.82
N GLY A 372 2.10 13.94 -8.29
CA GLY A 372 3.34 13.79 -8.99
C GLY A 372 3.84 15.08 -9.61
N ILE A 373 4.80 14.91 -10.51
CA ILE A 373 5.18 15.96 -11.46
C ILE A 373 3.93 16.24 -12.33
N PRO A 374 3.52 17.52 -12.50
CA PRO A 374 2.46 17.88 -13.44
C PRO A 374 2.72 17.34 -14.84
N LEU A 375 1.67 17.04 -15.59
CA LEU A 375 1.80 16.48 -16.93
C LEU A 375 1.25 17.43 -17.99
N ASN A 376 1.96 17.50 -19.10
CA ASN A 376 1.51 18.19 -20.30
C ASN A 376 1.00 17.19 -21.33
N GLN A 377 -0.05 17.58 -22.05
CA GLN A 377 -0.49 16.85 -23.23
C GLN A 377 0.30 17.30 -24.46
N GLN A 378 1.06 16.38 -25.07
CA GLN A 378 1.68 16.58 -26.36
C GLN A 378 0.82 15.92 -27.45
N THR A 379 0.11 16.74 -28.24
CA THR A 379 -0.68 16.24 -29.38
C THR A 379 0.22 15.69 -30.48
N LEU A 380 -0.09 14.48 -30.94
CA LEU A 380 0.65 13.75 -31.98
C LEU A 380 -0.10 13.70 -33.31
N ALA A 381 -1.42 13.54 -33.25
CA ALA A 381 -2.29 13.46 -34.43
C ALA A 381 -3.60 14.21 -34.17
N THR A 382 -4.14 14.80 -35.23
CA THR A 382 -5.43 15.52 -35.23
C THR A 382 -6.25 15.15 -36.46
N GLY A 383 -7.52 15.58 -36.49
CA GLY A 383 -8.42 15.34 -37.63
C GLY A 383 -8.92 13.90 -37.73
N LEU A 384 -8.89 13.16 -36.62
CA LEU A 384 -9.46 11.82 -36.52
C LEU A 384 -10.96 11.92 -36.28
N ASN A 385 -11.73 11.04 -36.90
CA ASN A 385 -13.17 10.92 -36.68
C ASN A 385 -13.43 10.01 -35.47
N ARG A 386 -13.58 10.61 -34.29
CA ARG A 386 -13.90 9.89 -33.04
C ARG A 386 -12.98 8.68 -32.78
N PRO A 387 -11.70 8.91 -32.48
CA PRO A 387 -10.78 7.83 -32.16
C PRO A 387 -11.26 7.13 -30.88
N THR A 388 -11.59 5.85 -30.99
CA THR A 388 -12.11 5.05 -29.89
C THR A 388 -11.00 4.28 -29.20
N THR A 389 -9.98 3.85 -29.93
CA THR A 389 -8.92 2.99 -29.39
C THR A 389 -7.58 3.26 -30.07
N LEU A 390 -6.49 2.99 -29.34
CA LEU A 390 -5.15 2.92 -29.91
C LEU A 390 -4.43 1.69 -29.40
N LYS A 391 -3.56 1.07 -30.21
CA LYS A 391 -2.63 0.02 -29.77
C LYS A 391 -1.30 0.11 -30.49
N PHE A 392 -0.23 -0.20 -29.77
CA PHE A 392 1.11 -0.30 -30.33
C PHE A 392 1.33 -1.65 -30.99
N MET A 393 1.93 -1.62 -32.18
CA MET A 393 2.55 -2.78 -32.79
C MET A 393 3.98 -2.95 -32.22
N PRO A 394 4.54 -4.17 -32.20
CA PRO A 394 5.90 -4.39 -31.68
C PRO A 394 7.02 -3.60 -32.38
N ASN A 395 6.77 -3.12 -33.60
CA ASN A 395 7.70 -2.24 -34.32
C ASN A 395 7.59 -0.75 -33.91
N GLY A 396 6.77 -0.43 -32.91
CA GLY A 396 6.55 0.93 -32.39
C GLY A 396 5.52 1.77 -33.15
N ASN A 397 4.97 1.25 -34.25
CA ASN A 397 3.86 1.92 -34.95
C ASN A 397 2.57 1.82 -34.13
N MET A 398 1.68 2.80 -34.27
CA MET A 398 0.37 2.76 -33.63
C MET A 398 -0.73 2.45 -34.64
N LEU A 399 -1.64 1.56 -34.25
CA LEU A 399 -2.96 1.40 -34.86
C LEU A 399 -3.95 2.28 -34.10
N ILE A 400 -4.76 3.06 -34.81
CA ILE A 400 -5.76 3.95 -34.24
C ILE A 400 -7.12 3.59 -34.84
N GLY A 401 -8.02 3.05 -34.02
CA GLY A 401 -9.39 2.75 -34.43
C GLY A 401 -10.27 3.99 -34.31
N GLN A 402 -11.09 4.24 -35.33
CA GLN A 402 -12.11 5.28 -35.34
C GLN A 402 -13.50 4.65 -35.24
N GLN A 403 -14.43 5.34 -34.59
CA GLN A 403 -15.80 4.85 -34.36
C GLN A 403 -16.48 4.39 -35.65
N ASP A 404 -16.25 5.11 -36.75
CA ASP A 404 -16.84 4.82 -38.07
C ASP A 404 -16.36 3.51 -38.72
N GLY A 405 -15.32 2.86 -38.19
CA GLY A 405 -14.78 1.61 -38.73
C GLY A 405 -13.51 1.75 -39.55
N LEU A 406 -12.91 2.94 -39.60
CA LEU A 406 -11.58 3.13 -40.18
C LEU A 406 -10.50 2.82 -39.14
N VAL A 407 -9.44 2.11 -39.53
CA VAL A 407 -8.20 2.02 -38.73
C VAL A 407 -7.10 2.78 -39.43
N ARG A 408 -6.53 3.76 -38.76
CA ARG A 408 -5.39 4.55 -39.23
C ARG A 408 -4.10 4.00 -38.63
N THR A 409 -2.97 4.30 -39.29
CA THR A 409 -1.65 4.04 -38.73
C THR A 409 -0.94 5.35 -38.45
N TYR A 410 -0.22 5.42 -37.31
CA TYR A 410 0.73 6.48 -37.02
C TYR A 410 2.13 5.87 -36.99
N ARG A 411 3.02 6.42 -37.83
CA ARG A 411 4.35 5.88 -38.08
C ARG A 411 5.30 7.00 -38.45
N ASN A 412 6.57 6.88 -38.05
CA ASN A 412 7.62 7.87 -38.35
C ASN A 412 7.22 9.30 -37.93
N GLY A 413 6.51 9.42 -36.80
CA GLY A 413 6.03 10.69 -36.28
C GLY A 413 4.89 11.34 -37.09
N GLN A 414 4.19 10.60 -37.95
CA GLN A 414 3.12 11.13 -38.81
C GLN A 414 1.94 10.16 -38.93
N LEU A 415 0.72 10.72 -39.00
CA LEU A 415 -0.49 9.98 -39.33
C LEU A 415 -0.49 9.65 -40.84
N GLN A 416 -0.62 8.36 -41.17
CA GLN A 416 -0.59 7.92 -42.56
C GLN A 416 -1.92 8.23 -43.27
N THR A 417 -1.86 8.50 -44.57
CA THR A 417 -3.04 8.78 -45.42
C THR A 417 -3.77 7.52 -45.81
N THR A 418 -3.04 6.45 -46.16
CA THR A 418 -3.60 5.13 -46.41
C THR A 418 -3.99 4.48 -45.06
N PRO A 419 -5.26 4.08 -44.88
CA PRO A 419 -5.67 3.39 -43.66
C PRO A 419 -5.07 1.98 -43.60
N PHE A 420 -4.95 1.43 -42.38
CA PHE A 420 -4.63 0.03 -42.18
C PHE A 420 -5.73 -0.86 -42.79
N ILE A 421 -6.98 -0.54 -42.49
CA ILE A 421 -8.18 -1.17 -43.05
C ILE A 421 -9.36 -0.17 -43.00
N ASP A 422 -10.29 -0.29 -43.93
CA ASP A 422 -11.53 0.49 -43.98
C ASP A 422 -12.74 -0.45 -43.91
N LEU A 423 -13.44 -0.44 -42.77
CA LEU A 423 -14.62 -1.26 -42.51
C LEU A 423 -15.92 -0.44 -42.50
N ARG A 424 -15.88 0.84 -42.92
CA ARG A 424 -17.03 1.76 -42.83
C ARG A 424 -18.29 1.24 -43.54
N SER A 425 -18.16 0.36 -44.52
CA SER A 425 -19.31 -0.24 -45.22
C SER A 425 -20.04 -1.34 -44.42
N ILE A 426 -19.44 -1.83 -43.32
CA ILE A 426 -19.95 -2.94 -42.52
C ILE A 426 -19.95 -2.65 -41.00
N VAL A 427 -19.61 -1.43 -40.59
CA VAL A 427 -19.64 -0.99 -39.19
C VAL A 427 -20.83 -0.06 -39.03
N ASN A 428 -21.67 -0.32 -38.02
CA ASN A 428 -22.72 0.59 -37.61
C ASN A 428 -22.16 1.48 -36.51
N PHE A 429 -22.13 2.80 -36.70
CA PHE A 429 -21.59 3.74 -35.71
C PHE A 429 -22.65 4.64 -35.05
N SER A 430 -23.90 4.16 -35.01
CA SER A 430 -25.03 4.88 -34.40
C SER A 430 -24.96 4.85 -32.86
N GLY A 431 -24.93 6.01 -32.21
CA GLY A 431 -24.79 6.13 -30.75
C GLY A 431 -23.40 5.71 -30.26
N ASP A 432 -23.34 4.75 -29.33
CA ASP A 432 -22.10 4.16 -28.78
C ASP A 432 -21.58 2.99 -29.64
N ARG A 433 -22.31 2.62 -30.69
CA ARG A 433 -21.87 1.57 -31.62
C ARG A 433 -20.65 2.06 -32.41
N GLY A 434 -19.91 1.12 -32.97
CA GLY A 434 -18.80 1.41 -33.87
C GLY A 434 -17.74 0.34 -33.82
N LEU A 435 -16.56 0.66 -34.33
CA LEU A 435 -15.32 -0.05 -34.01
C LEU A 435 -14.80 0.48 -32.67
N LEU A 436 -14.80 -0.36 -31.63
CA LEU A 436 -14.50 0.09 -30.26
C LEU A 436 -13.15 -0.37 -29.73
N SER A 437 -12.57 -1.43 -30.29
CA SER A 437 -11.27 -1.94 -29.88
C SER A 437 -10.49 -2.62 -31.01
N VAL A 438 -9.17 -2.52 -30.91
CA VAL A 438 -8.19 -3.20 -31.74
C VAL A 438 -7.23 -3.94 -30.81
N ALA A 439 -6.74 -5.11 -31.21
CA ALA A 439 -5.63 -5.79 -30.53
C ALA A 439 -4.63 -6.37 -31.53
N VAL A 440 -3.37 -6.48 -31.13
CA VAL A 440 -2.29 -7.10 -31.92
C VAL A 440 -1.91 -8.42 -31.28
N HIS A 441 -1.75 -9.47 -32.09
CA HIS A 441 -1.40 -10.80 -31.56
C HIS A 441 -0.04 -10.76 -30.82
N PRO A 442 0.10 -11.40 -29.65
CA PRO A 442 1.34 -11.32 -28.84
C PRO A 442 2.56 -11.99 -29.52
N GLN A 443 2.32 -12.94 -30.42
CA GLN A 443 3.39 -13.59 -31.21
C GLN A 443 3.72 -12.89 -32.54
N PHE A 444 3.39 -11.62 -32.66
CA PHE A 444 3.76 -10.82 -33.83
C PHE A 444 5.30 -10.67 -33.94
N PRO A 445 5.93 -10.80 -35.13
CA PRO A 445 5.31 -10.94 -36.46
C PRO A 445 5.07 -12.39 -36.93
N THR A 446 5.41 -13.41 -36.13
CA THR A 446 5.23 -14.82 -36.54
C THR A 446 3.76 -15.20 -36.72
N GLN A 447 2.89 -14.55 -35.95
CA GLN A 447 1.45 -14.49 -36.17
C GLN A 447 1.07 -13.03 -36.45
N PRO A 448 1.06 -12.59 -37.72
CA PRO A 448 0.84 -11.20 -38.08
C PRO A 448 -0.66 -10.87 -38.05
N TYR A 449 -1.34 -11.15 -36.94
CA TYR A 449 -2.78 -10.95 -36.80
C TYR A 449 -3.12 -9.68 -36.03
N VAL A 450 -4.14 -8.98 -36.52
CA VAL A 450 -4.79 -7.86 -35.86
C VAL A 450 -6.27 -8.18 -35.70
N TYR A 451 -6.82 -7.83 -34.54
CA TYR A 451 -8.18 -8.12 -34.13
C TYR A 451 -8.97 -6.82 -34.05
N LEU A 452 -10.20 -6.81 -34.56
CA LEU A 452 -11.08 -5.65 -34.61
C LEU A 452 -12.44 -6.01 -34.04
N LEU A 453 -12.84 -5.35 -32.95
CA LEU A 453 -14.13 -5.56 -32.29
C LEU A 453 -15.08 -4.42 -32.65
N TYR A 454 -16.20 -4.74 -33.32
CA TYR A 454 -17.11 -3.74 -33.84
C TYR A 454 -18.58 -4.18 -33.84
N THR A 455 -19.49 -3.21 -33.88
CA THR A 455 -20.92 -3.46 -34.13
C THR A 455 -21.17 -3.58 -35.63
N TYR A 456 -21.68 -4.73 -36.06
CA TYR A 456 -21.79 -5.11 -37.46
C TYR A 456 -23.05 -4.55 -38.13
N ASP A 457 -22.86 -3.91 -39.28
CA ASP A 457 -23.91 -3.50 -40.22
C ASP A 457 -23.91 -4.44 -41.45
N PRO A 458 -24.92 -5.31 -41.62
CA PRO A 458 -24.91 -6.30 -42.68
C PRO A 458 -25.35 -5.73 -44.05
N PRO A 459 -24.99 -6.36 -45.18
CA PRO A 459 -25.34 -5.88 -46.52
C PRO A 459 -26.83 -5.60 -46.77
N GLN A 460 -27.73 -6.28 -46.05
CA GLN A 460 -29.18 -6.10 -46.10
C GLN A 460 -29.60 -4.65 -45.84
N THR A 461 -28.89 -3.94 -44.96
CA THR A 461 -29.22 -2.57 -44.58
C THR A 461 -29.06 -1.58 -45.73
N GLN A 462 -28.16 -1.85 -46.67
CA GLN A 462 -27.91 -1.02 -47.86
C GLN A 462 -29.15 -0.84 -48.75
N SER A 463 -30.13 -1.73 -48.64
CA SER A 463 -31.40 -1.66 -49.39
C SER A 463 -32.54 -0.97 -48.63
N LEU A 464 -32.31 -0.57 -47.39
CA LEU A 464 -33.32 -0.06 -46.46
C LEU A 464 -33.06 1.40 -46.08
N THR A 465 -34.05 2.02 -45.44
CA THR A 465 -33.96 3.37 -44.86
C THR A 465 -34.47 3.36 -43.41
N GLY A 466 -34.26 4.44 -42.68
CA GLY A 466 -34.68 4.53 -41.28
C GLY A 466 -33.89 3.59 -40.36
N PRO A 467 -34.49 3.03 -39.29
CA PRO A 467 -33.77 2.18 -38.33
C PRO A 467 -33.08 0.95 -38.94
N GLY A 468 -33.66 0.38 -40.00
CA GLY A 468 -33.09 -0.75 -40.73
C GLY A 468 -32.04 -0.40 -41.80
N GLY A 469 -31.86 0.89 -42.11
CA GLY A 469 -30.87 1.35 -43.10
C GLY A 469 -29.42 1.30 -42.59
N PRO A 470 -28.43 1.65 -43.42
CA PRO A 470 -27.03 1.75 -43.01
C PRO A 470 -26.89 2.78 -41.90
N ASP A 471 -26.10 2.48 -40.88
CA ASP A 471 -25.93 3.32 -39.67
C ASP A 471 -27.26 3.62 -38.94
N GLY A 472 -28.29 2.82 -39.24
CA GLY A 472 -29.61 2.90 -38.63
C GLY A 472 -29.60 2.45 -37.18
N THR A 473 -30.63 2.89 -36.45
CA THR A 473 -30.75 2.71 -35.00
C THR A 473 -31.31 1.35 -34.58
N GLY A 474 -31.88 0.58 -35.49
CA GLY A 474 -32.49 -0.73 -35.19
C GLY A 474 -31.46 -1.76 -34.73
N ASN A 475 -31.92 -2.93 -34.32
CA ASN A 475 -31.06 -3.98 -33.76
C ASN A 475 -29.89 -4.35 -34.67
N ARG A 476 -28.73 -4.60 -34.06
CA ARG A 476 -27.49 -5.05 -34.70
C ARG A 476 -26.86 -6.14 -33.83
N GLY A 477 -25.59 -6.46 -34.07
CA GLY A 477 -24.84 -7.35 -33.19
C GLY A 477 -23.33 -7.11 -33.26
N GLY A 478 -22.63 -7.52 -32.21
CA GLY A 478 -21.18 -7.43 -32.12
C GLY A 478 -20.46 -8.51 -32.92
N ARG A 479 -19.32 -8.18 -33.51
CA ARG A 479 -18.40 -9.11 -34.18
C ARG A 479 -16.94 -8.82 -33.85
N LEU A 480 -16.16 -9.90 -33.78
CA LEU A 480 -14.71 -9.86 -33.71
C LEU A 480 -14.12 -10.38 -35.03
N LEU A 481 -13.44 -9.51 -35.75
CA LEU A 481 -12.74 -9.83 -37.00
C LEU A 481 -11.24 -9.95 -36.74
N ARG A 482 -10.64 -11.05 -37.19
CA ARG A 482 -9.18 -11.20 -37.31
C ARG A 482 -8.77 -10.91 -38.75
N VAL A 483 -7.77 -10.08 -38.95
CA VAL A 483 -7.12 -9.83 -40.26
C VAL A 483 -5.63 -10.12 -40.19
N THR A 484 -5.01 -10.36 -41.35
CA THR A 484 -3.56 -10.51 -41.46
C THR A 484 -2.93 -9.16 -41.81
N ALA A 485 -1.98 -8.67 -41.03
CA ALA A 485 -1.18 -7.50 -41.35
C ALA A 485 -0.16 -7.83 -42.47
N ASP A 486 -0.05 -6.94 -43.45
CA ASP A 486 0.71 -7.16 -44.67
C ASP A 486 2.19 -6.83 -44.50
N ALA A 487 3.03 -7.87 -44.47
CA ALA A 487 4.48 -7.71 -44.40
C ALA A 487 5.05 -6.92 -45.60
N ALA A 488 4.39 -6.92 -46.76
CA ALA A 488 4.84 -6.18 -47.94
C ALA A 488 4.75 -4.66 -47.78
N THR A 489 3.87 -4.19 -46.88
CA THR A 489 3.74 -2.77 -46.52
C THR A 489 4.41 -2.44 -45.20
N ASP A 490 5.28 -3.34 -44.72
CA ASP A 490 5.87 -3.25 -43.37
C ASP A 490 4.77 -3.11 -42.30
N TYR A 491 3.74 -3.95 -42.48
CA TYR A 491 2.56 -4.07 -41.62
C TYR A 491 1.71 -2.81 -41.50
N ALA A 492 1.86 -1.87 -42.44
CA ALA A 492 1.08 -0.63 -42.46
C ALA A 492 -0.37 -0.82 -42.97
N THR A 493 -0.67 -1.94 -43.62
CA THR A 493 -2.00 -2.30 -44.13
C THR A 493 -2.37 -3.74 -43.78
N ALA A 494 -3.66 -4.05 -43.79
CA ALA A 494 -4.13 -5.43 -43.79
C ALA A 494 -4.02 -6.05 -45.20
N VAL A 495 -3.74 -7.36 -45.27
CA VAL A 495 -3.81 -8.14 -46.50
C VAL A 495 -5.27 -8.15 -46.97
N PRO A 496 -5.58 -7.68 -48.20
CA PRO A 496 -6.95 -7.64 -48.71
C PRO A 496 -7.62 -9.02 -48.67
N GLY A 497 -8.85 -9.08 -48.15
CA GLY A 497 -9.63 -10.31 -48.07
C GLY A 497 -9.18 -11.32 -47.01
N SER A 498 -8.19 -10.99 -46.17
CA SER A 498 -7.70 -11.89 -45.10
C SER A 498 -8.60 -12.00 -43.87
N GLY A 499 -9.74 -11.32 -43.87
CA GLY A 499 -10.65 -11.22 -42.74
C GLY A 499 -11.34 -12.53 -42.39
N VAL A 500 -11.32 -12.90 -41.11
CA VAL A 500 -12.05 -14.05 -40.55
C VAL A 500 -12.80 -13.59 -39.30
N VAL A 501 -14.13 -13.70 -39.29
CA VAL A 501 -14.94 -13.45 -38.08
C VAL A 501 -14.78 -14.66 -37.16
N ILE A 502 -14.28 -14.44 -35.96
CA ILE A 502 -14.00 -15.50 -34.98
C ILE A 502 -14.95 -15.47 -33.77
N LEU A 503 -15.69 -14.39 -33.57
CA LEU A 503 -16.73 -14.29 -32.54
C LEU A 503 -17.88 -13.46 -33.08
N GLY A 504 -19.12 -13.88 -32.79
CA GLY A 504 -20.32 -13.22 -33.31
C GLY A 504 -20.65 -13.63 -34.74
N THR A 505 -20.30 -14.84 -35.18
CA THR A 505 -20.60 -15.29 -36.55
C THR A 505 -22.10 -15.31 -36.82
N ASN A 506 -22.91 -15.58 -35.80
CA ASN A 506 -24.38 -15.55 -35.85
C ASN A 506 -24.97 -14.25 -35.27
N SER A 507 -24.14 -13.21 -35.07
CA SER A 507 -24.60 -11.83 -34.99
C SER A 507 -24.95 -11.38 -36.41
N ASP A 508 -26.09 -11.81 -36.93
CA ASP A 508 -26.51 -11.59 -38.31
C ASP A 508 -27.98 -11.14 -38.41
N TRP A 509 -28.37 -10.78 -39.64
CA TRP A 509 -29.70 -10.26 -39.95
C TRP A 509 -30.86 -11.15 -39.48
N GLN A 510 -30.70 -12.48 -39.47
CA GLN A 510 -31.77 -13.40 -39.09
C GLN A 510 -31.97 -13.43 -37.57
N HIS A 511 -30.93 -13.09 -36.81
CA HIS A 511 -30.91 -13.19 -35.36
C HIS A 511 -30.93 -11.83 -34.65
N PHE A 512 -31.08 -10.72 -35.38
CA PHE A 512 -31.23 -9.38 -34.78
C PHE A 512 -32.63 -9.12 -34.19
N GLY A 513 -33.58 -10.05 -34.29
CA GLY A 513 -34.99 -9.76 -34.02
C GLY A 513 -35.60 -9.02 -35.21
N ASP A 514 -36.23 -7.86 -35.00
CA ASP A 514 -36.68 -6.98 -36.09
C ASP A 514 -35.77 -5.73 -36.20
N PRO A 515 -34.70 -5.78 -37.02
CA PRO A 515 -33.76 -4.67 -37.18
C PRO A 515 -34.35 -3.46 -37.92
N THR A 516 -35.58 -3.55 -38.44
CA THR A 516 -36.22 -2.45 -39.19
C THR A 516 -36.98 -1.48 -38.30
N LEU A 517 -37.21 -1.85 -37.05
CA LEU A 517 -37.88 -1.04 -36.04
C LEU A 517 -36.88 -0.21 -35.23
N ALA A 518 -37.34 0.93 -34.71
CA ALA A 518 -36.56 1.73 -33.78
C ALA A 518 -36.50 1.04 -32.40
N PRO A 519 -35.39 1.14 -31.64
CA PRO A 519 -35.24 0.46 -30.34
C PRO A 519 -36.45 0.64 -29.40
N ASP A 520 -37.04 -0.48 -28.98
CA ASP A 520 -38.18 -0.51 -28.06
C ASP A 520 -37.98 -1.57 -26.96
N ILE A 521 -38.22 -1.17 -25.71
CA ILE A 521 -38.07 -2.06 -24.54
C ILE A 521 -39.03 -3.26 -24.58
N ASN A 522 -40.13 -3.18 -25.32
CA ASN A 522 -41.20 -4.16 -25.34
C ASN A 522 -41.19 -5.13 -26.53
N ASN A 523 -40.47 -4.88 -27.63
CA ASN A 523 -40.71 -5.62 -28.88
C ASN A 523 -39.48 -6.03 -29.72
N GLN A 524 -38.27 -6.10 -29.16
CA GLN A 524 -37.04 -6.37 -29.93
C GLN A 524 -36.03 -7.22 -29.16
N TYR A 525 -36.14 -8.55 -29.28
CA TYR A 525 -35.19 -9.50 -28.68
C TYR A 525 -34.34 -10.13 -29.77
N GLY A 526 -33.11 -9.62 -29.95
CA GLY A 526 -32.09 -10.30 -30.73
C GLY A 526 -31.48 -11.48 -29.98
N GLY A 527 -30.90 -12.42 -30.71
CA GLY A 527 -30.10 -13.52 -30.18
C GLY A 527 -30.90 -14.71 -29.63
N TYR A 528 -32.17 -14.86 -30.01
CA TYR A 528 -33.01 -16.00 -29.63
C TYR A 528 -33.40 -16.86 -30.82
N ASN A 529 -33.40 -18.18 -30.62
CA ASN A 529 -34.02 -19.13 -31.50
C ASN A 529 -35.56 -19.11 -31.32
N PRO A 530 -36.34 -19.63 -32.28
CA PRO A 530 -37.80 -19.71 -32.16
C PRO A 530 -38.31 -20.50 -30.95
N ASP A 531 -37.48 -21.38 -30.36
CA ASP A 531 -37.80 -22.15 -29.15
C ASP A 531 -37.48 -21.41 -27.83
N GLY A 532 -36.95 -20.19 -27.91
CA GLY A 532 -36.56 -19.36 -26.77
C GLY A 532 -35.15 -19.62 -26.23
N SER A 533 -34.39 -20.56 -26.80
CA SER A 533 -32.98 -20.74 -26.47
C SER A 533 -32.10 -19.64 -27.10
N TYR A 534 -30.91 -19.40 -26.56
CA TYR A 534 -29.98 -18.43 -27.13
C TYR A 534 -29.33 -18.96 -28.41
N VAL A 535 -29.18 -18.07 -29.39
CA VAL A 535 -28.43 -18.34 -30.61
C VAL A 535 -26.95 -18.50 -30.25
N ARG A 536 -26.35 -19.61 -30.68
CA ARG A 536 -24.91 -19.87 -30.52
C ARG A 536 -24.12 -18.78 -31.24
N ASP A 537 -23.06 -18.29 -30.62
CA ASP A 537 -22.15 -17.28 -31.16
C ASP A 537 -22.84 -16.01 -31.70
N SER A 538 -23.84 -15.53 -30.96
CA SER A 538 -24.53 -14.27 -31.23
C SER A 538 -24.34 -13.30 -30.07
N ILE A 539 -23.95 -12.07 -30.39
CA ILE A 539 -23.83 -10.94 -29.46
C ILE A 539 -24.88 -9.91 -29.86
N PRO A 540 -26.14 -10.06 -29.42
CA PRO A 540 -27.21 -9.16 -29.80
C PRO A 540 -27.00 -7.76 -29.22
N VAL A 541 -27.34 -6.76 -30.05
CA VAL A 541 -27.29 -5.33 -29.71
C VAL A 541 -28.67 -4.75 -30.00
N ASP A 542 -29.52 -4.69 -28.97
CA ASP A 542 -30.92 -4.29 -29.06
C ASP A 542 -31.13 -2.77 -28.87
N SER A 543 -30.04 -2.03 -28.69
CA SER A 543 -30.04 -0.58 -28.51
C SER A 543 -28.79 0.05 -29.14
N GLN A 544 -28.71 1.37 -29.11
CA GLN A 544 -27.53 2.11 -29.58
C GLN A 544 -26.40 2.21 -28.53
N SER A 545 -26.53 1.55 -27.38
CA SER A 545 -25.63 1.67 -26.23
C SER A 545 -25.13 0.32 -25.70
N HIS A 546 -24.00 0.33 -25.01
CA HIS A 546 -23.40 -0.83 -24.30
C HIS A 546 -23.24 -2.08 -25.17
N THR A 547 -22.67 -1.92 -26.34
CA THR A 547 -22.80 -2.93 -27.40
C THR A 547 -21.73 -4.01 -27.29
N ILE A 548 -20.48 -3.57 -27.20
CA ILE A 548 -19.23 -4.32 -27.05
C ILE A 548 -18.28 -3.44 -26.23
N GLY A 549 -17.08 -3.91 -25.90
CA GLY A 549 -16.09 -3.08 -25.21
C GLY A 549 -14.70 -3.20 -25.79
N ASP A 550 -13.88 -4.07 -25.22
CA ASP A 550 -12.44 -4.10 -25.38
C ASP A 550 -11.86 -5.50 -25.56
N LEU A 551 -10.58 -5.52 -25.94
CA LEU A 551 -9.79 -6.70 -26.21
C LEU A 551 -8.47 -6.62 -25.44
N ALA A 552 -8.07 -7.69 -24.76
CA ALA A 552 -6.70 -7.84 -24.28
C ALA A 552 -6.23 -9.29 -24.32
N PHE A 553 -4.94 -9.49 -24.50
CA PHE A 553 -4.33 -10.81 -24.42
C PHE A 553 -3.89 -11.11 -23.00
N LEU A 554 -4.14 -12.34 -22.56
CA LEU A 554 -3.52 -12.89 -21.36
C LEU A 554 -2.09 -13.39 -21.67
N PRO A 555 -1.22 -13.52 -20.65
CA PRO A 555 0.15 -14.02 -20.83
C PRO A 555 0.24 -15.41 -21.48
N ASP A 556 -0.82 -16.22 -21.38
CA ASP A 556 -0.90 -17.53 -22.01
C ASP A 556 -1.27 -17.49 -23.51
N GLY A 557 -1.50 -16.30 -24.07
CA GLY A 557 -1.87 -16.08 -25.47
C GLY A 557 -3.36 -16.19 -25.76
N SER A 558 -4.22 -16.47 -24.77
CA SER A 558 -5.68 -16.40 -24.93
C SER A 558 -6.18 -14.96 -25.03
N LEU A 559 -7.29 -14.75 -25.73
CA LEU A 559 -7.87 -13.43 -25.95
C LEU A 559 -9.09 -13.21 -25.07
N LEU A 560 -9.07 -12.12 -24.31
CA LEU A 560 -10.21 -11.59 -23.59
C LEU A 560 -11.03 -10.68 -24.51
N VAL A 561 -12.36 -10.79 -24.42
CA VAL A 561 -13.30 -9.97 -25.17
C VAL A 561 -14.43 -9.54 -24.24
N THR A 562 -14.70 -8.24 -24.12
CA THR A 562 -15.86 -7.77 -23.36
C THR A 562 -17.06 -7.47 -24.26
N SER A 563 -18.24 -7.77 -23.73
CA SER A 563 -19.53 -7.46 -24.34
C SER A 563 -20.44 -6.79 -23.32
N GLY A 564 -21.06 -5.68 -23.71
CA GLY A 564 -22.06 -5.03 -22.87
C GLY A 564 -23.41 -5.74 -22.92
N ASP A 565 -24.36 -5.24 -22.15
CA ASP A 565 -25.71 -5.78 -22.09
C ASP A 565 -26.49 -5.59 -23.39
N GLY A 566 -26.08 -4.64 -24.23
CA GLY A 566 -26.67 -4.31 -25.51
C GLY A 566 -28.10 -3.75 -25.40
N THR A 567 -28.48 -3.19 -24.25
CA THR A 567 -29.85 -2.75 -23.94
C THR A 567 -29.97 -1.25 -23.73
N ALA A 568 -31.18 -0.74 -23.54
CA ALA A 568 -31.41 0.70 -23.45
C ALA A 568 -30.77 1.32 -22.17
N PHE A 569 -29.86 2.28 -22.33
CA PHE A 569 -29.20 2.93 -21.20
C PHE A 569 -30.09 3.88 -20.40
N GLY A 570 -31.15 4.45 -20.99
CA GLY A 570 -31.95 5.53 -20.37
C GLY A 570 -33.22 5.07 -19.67
N LYS A 571 -33.52 3.76 -19.64
CA LYS A 571 -34.79 3.20 -19.15
C LYS A 571 -34.56 1.83 -18.54
N THR A 572 -35.45 1.38 -17.66
CA THR A 572 -35.47 -0.03 -17.23
C THR A 572 -35.78 -0.93 -18.43
N ASP A 573 -34.84 -1.79 -18.79
CA ASP A 573 -34.97 -2.73 -19.90
C ASP A 573 -34.74 -4.16 -19.39
N LEU A 574 -35.81 -4.93 -19.24
CA LEU A 574 -35.72 -6.29 -18.69
C LEU A 574 -34.93 -7.25 -19.59
N LYS A 575 -34.60 -6.87 -20.82
CA LYS A 575 -33.65 -7.62 -21.66
C LYS A 575 -32.28 -7.73 -20.99
N ALA A 576 -31.89 -6.77 -20.15
CA ALA A 576 -30.61 -6.79 -19.43
C ALA A 576 -30.49 -8.00 -18.51
N ALA A 577 -31.60 -8.64 -18.11
CA ALA A 577 -31.56 -9.86 -17.30
C ALA A 577 -30.77 -11.01 -17.95
N ARG A 578 -30.65 -11.03 -19.29
CA ARG A 578 -29.88 -12.06 -20.01
C ARG A 578 -28.39 -12.07 -19.67
N VAL A 579 -27.87 -10.98 -19.10
CA VAL A 579 -26.46 -10.92 -18.68
C VAL A 579 -26.16 -11.89 -17.53
N GLN A 580 -27.19 -12.31 -16.80
CA GLN A 580 -27.12 -13.33 -15.75
C GLN A 580 -27.18 -14.76 -16.29
N ASP A 581 -27.51 -14.94 -17.58
CA ASP A 581 -27.54 -16.25 -18.22
C ASP A 581 -26.18 -16.55 -18.89
N LEU A 582 -25.63 -17.73 -18.59
CA LEU A 582 -24.34 -18.18 -19.11
C LEU A 582 -24.40 -18.60 -20.58
N ASP A 583 -25.59 -18.92 -21.10
CA ASP A 583 -25.78 -19.24 -22.52
C ASP A 583 -25.98 -18.00 -23.39
N SER A 584 -26.04 -16.80 -22.81
CA SER A 584 -25.98 -15.52 -23.51
C SER A 584 -24.54 -14.98 -23.56
N LEU A 585 -24.15 -14.36 -24.67
CA LEU A 585 -22.84 -13.70 -24.82
C LEU A 585 -22.87 -12.19 -24.50
N THR A 586 -23.94 -11.63 -23.95
CA THR A 586 -24.00 -10.20 -23.57
C THR A 586 -23.72 -9.99 -22.08
N GLY A 587 -23.14 -8.86 -21.72
CA GLY A 587 -22.75 -8.51 -20.34
C GLY A 587 -21.70 -9.48 -19.79
N LYS A 588 -20.71 -9.83 -20.62
CA LYS A 588 -19.71 -10.85 -20.34
C LYS A 588 -18.30 -10.31 -20.49
N LEU A 589 -17.40 -10.92 -19.72
CA LEU A 589 -16.00 -11.07 -20.11
C LEU A 589 -15.83 -12.49 -20.66
N LEU A 590 -15.47 -12.59 -21.93
CA LEU A 590 -15.22 -13.86 -22.63
C LEU A 590 -13.72 -14.12 -22.70
N ARG A 591 -13.32 -15.40 -22.67
CA ARG A 591 -11.94 -15.83 -22.91
C ARG A 591 -11.92 -16.91 -23.97
N ILE A 592 -11.26 -16.64 -25.09
CA ILE A 592 -11.30 -17.48 -26.29
C ILE A 592 -9.91 -17.78 -26.85
N ASP A 593 -9.82 -18.85 -27.62
CA ASP A 593 -8.71 -19.08 -28.53
C ASP A 593 -8.73 -18.00 -29.63
N PRO A 594 -7.64 -17.23 -29.82
CA PRO A 594 -7.59 -16.11 -30.77
C PRO A 594 -7.52 -16.54 -32.24
N ILE A 595 -7.41 -17.85 -32.52
CA ILE A 595 -7.33 -18.40 -33.87
C ILE A 595 -8.68 -18.97 -34.30
N THR A 596 -9.35 -19.70 -33.40
CA THR A 596 -10.62 -20.40 -33.71
C THR A 596 -11.85 -19.70 -33.14
N GLY A 597 -11.71 -18.86 -32.12
CA GLY A 597 -12.84 -18.24 -31.42
C GLY A 597 -13.54 -19.15 -30.41
N GLN A 598 -12.97 -20.32 -30.15
CA GLN A 598 -13.49 -21.33 -29.23
C GLN A 598 -13.22 -20.97 -27.78
N GLY A 599 -14.13 -21.39 -26.90
CA GLY A 599 -13.90 -21.40 -25.46
C GLY A 599 -12.84 -22.41 -25.07
N LEU A 600 -12.00 -22.06 -24.09
CA LEU A 600 -10.91 -22.90 -23.62
C LEU A 600 -11.42 -23.89 -22.57
N ALA A 601 -10.85 -25.10 -22.55
CA ALA A 601 -11.20 -26.12 -21.54
C ALA A 601 -10.94 -25.67 -20.10
N SER A 602 -10.03 -24.72 -19.90
CA SER A 602 -9.74 -24.09 -18.61
C SER A 602 -10.73 -22.99 -18.19
N ASN A 603 -11.72 -22.65 -19.02
CA ASN A 603 -12.70 -21.63 -18.65
C ASN A 603 -13.66 -22.16 -17.58
N PRO A 604 -14.15 -21.29 -16.67
CA PRO A 604 -14.98 -21.69 -15.53
C PRO A 604 -16.27 -22.44 -15.90
N TYR A 605 -16.86 -22.14 -17.07
CA TYR A 605 -18.15 -22.69 -17.51
C TYR A 605 -18.04 -23.59 -18.73
N TYR A 606 -16.83 -24.11 -19.01
CA TYR A 606 -16.62 -25.05 -20.09
C TYR A 606 -17.44 -26.33 -19.87
N ASN A 607 -18.24 -26.72 -20.86
CA ASN A 607 -19.17 -27.85 -20.76
C ASN A 607 -18.81 -29.06 -21.63
N GLY A 608 -17.60 -29.08 -22.22
CA GLY A 608 -17.18 -30.10 -23.17
C GLY A 608 -17.43 -29.75 -24.65
N ASP A 609 -18.28 -28.76 -24.93
CA ASP A 609 -18.47 -28.20 -26.28
C ASP A 609 -17.76 -26.83 -26.37
N PRO A 610 -16.61 -26.74 -27.07
CA PRO A 610 -15.81 -25.52 -27.12
C PRO A 610 -16.48 -24.35 -27.85
N ASP A 611 -17.44 -24.56 -28.77
CA ASP A 611 -18.15 -23.42 -29.38
C ASP A 611 -19.52 -23.13 -28.73
N SER A 612 -19.90 -23.78 -27.63
CA SER A 612 -21.06 -23.33 -26.85
C SER A 612 -20.80 -21.96 -26.23
N ASN A 613 -21.84 -21.14 -26.09
CA ASN A 613 -21.71 -19.78 -25.55
C ASN A 613 -21.09 -19.78 -24.15
N ARG A 614 -21.59 -20.63 -23.25
CA ARG A 614 -21.08 -20.75 -21.88
C ARG A 614 -19.60 -21.14 -21.82
N SER A 615 -19.11 -21.98 -22.75
CA SER A 615 -17.69 -22.37 -22.77
C SER A 615 -16.75 -21.19 -23.02
N LYS A 616 -17.25 -20.09 -23.60
CA LYS A 616 -16.49 -18.86 -23.83
C LYS A 616 -16.52 -17.91 -22.63
N VAL A 617 -17.46 -18.07 -21.70
CA VAL A 617 -17.65 -17.15 -20.56
C VAL A 617 -16.53 -17.32 -19.53
N TYR A 618 -15.89 -16.22 -19.18
CA TYR A 618 -14.87 -16.15 -18.14
C TYR A 618 -15.40 -15.46 -16.87
N ALA A 619 -16.19 -14.40 -17.02
CA ALA A 619 -16.96 -13.75 -15.97
C ALA A 619 -18.22 -13.09 -16.56
N TYR A 620 -19.20 -12.75 -15.73
CA TYR A 620 -20.51 -12.28 -16.19
C TYR A 620 -21.17 -11.29 -15.24
N GLY A 621 -22.29 -10.71 -15.67
CA GLY A 621 -23.05 -9.75 -14.87
C GLY A 621 -22.54 -8.32 -14.99
N PHE A 622 -22.03 -7.94 -16.18
CA PHE A 622 -21.59 -6.59 -16.48
C PHE A 622 -22.67 -5.80 -17.25
N ARG A 623 -22.63 -4.48 -17.13
CA ARG A 623 -23.51 -3.56 -17.88
C ARG A 623 -22.87 -3.12 -19.19
N ASN A 624 -21.77 -2.39 -19.10
CA ASN A 624 -20.98 -1.85 -20.18
C ASN A 624 -19.48 -1.91 -19.83
N PRO A 625 -18.87 -3.12 -19.86
CA PRO A 625 -17.45 -3.34 -19.60
C PRO A 625 -16.58 -2.76 -20.74
N PHE A 626 -16.48 -1.43 -20.78
CA PHE A 626 -16.03 -0.67 -21.95
C PHE A 626 -14.51 -0.75 -22.18
N ARG A 627 -13.71 -0.79 -21.11
CA ARG A 627 -12.24 -0.91 -21.17
C ARG A 627 -11.74 -1.94 -20.20
N LEU A 628 -10.67 -2.64 -20.58
CA LEU A 628 -10.02 -3.57 -19.68
C LEU A 628 -8.50 -3.54 -19.83
N THR A 629 -7.80 -3.89 -18.77
CA THR A 629 -6.36 -4.12 -18.80
C THR A 629 -5.97 -5.38 -18.05
N VAL A 630 -4.81 -5.91 -18.39
CA VAL A 630 -4.17 -7.03 -17.70
C VAL A 630 -2.89 -6.49 -17.08
N ASP A 631 -2.79 -6.58 -15.76
CA ASP A 631 -1.56 -6.27 -15.04
C ASP A 631 -0.43 -7.18 -15.58
N PRO A 632 0.60 -6.61 -16.22
CA PRO A 632 1.68 -7.39 -16.82
C PRO A 632 2.53 -8.15 -15.80
N ASP A 633 2.58 -7.72 -14.54
CA ASP A 633 3.39 -8.33 -13.49
C ASP A 633 2.65 -9.45 -12.77
N THR A 634 1.36 -9.26 -12.52
CA THR A 634 0.55 -10.22 -11.74
C THR A 634 -0.40 -11.07 -12.59
N GLY A 635 -0.71 -10.65 -13.81
CA GLY A 635 -1.73 -11.25 -14.68
C GLY A 635 -3.16 -10.99 -14.22
N ARG A 636 -3.38 -10.13 -13.21
CA ARG A 636 -4.72 -9.72 -12.76
C ARG A 636 -5.41 -8.91 -13.84
N ILE A 637 -6.73 -9.07 -13.97
CA ILE A 637 -7.53 -8.39 -14.98
C ILE A 637 -8.40 -7.35 -14.29
N TYR A 638 -8.40 -6.13 -14.83
CA TYR A 638 -9.19 -5.00 -14.35
C TYR A 638 -10.13 -4.57 -15.46
N VAL A 639 -11.43 -4.43 -15.16
CA VAL A 639 -12.45 -4.04 -16.13
C VAL A 639 -13.15 -2.78 -15.64
N GLY A 640 -13.15 -1.73 -16.45
CA GLY A 640 -14.01 -0.57 -16.25
C GLY A 640 -15.42 -0.89 -16.76
N ASP A 641 -16.39 -0.93 -15.85
CA ASP A 641 -17.80 -1.15 -16.16
C ASP A 641 -18.59 0.14 -15.94
N VAL A 642 -19.15 0.67 -17.02
CA VAL A 642 -19.94 1.91 -16.98
C VAL A 642 -21.34 1.58 -16.46
N GLY A 643 -21.64 2.07 -15.26
CA GLY A 643 -22.92 1.82 -14.59
C GLY A 643 -24.03 2.77 -15.06
N TRP A 644 -25.17 2.71 -14.40
CA TRP A 644 -26.40 3.32 -14.90
C TRP A 644 -26.59 4.79 -14.53
N ASN A 645 -27.00 5.07 -13.29
CA ASN A 645 -27.37 6.42 -12.85
C ASN A 645 -26.64 6.84 -11.56
N VAL A 646 -25.91 5.92 -10.94
CA VAL A 646 -25.36 6.14 -9.60
C VAL A 646 -23.89 5.85 -9.57
N TRP A 647 -23.46 4.71 -10.13
CA TRP A 647 -22.11 4.21 -9.94
C TRP A 647 -21.41 3.99 -11.27
N GLU A 648 -20.13 4.30 -11.30
CA GLU A 648 -19.15 3.80 -12.25
C GLU A 648 -18.19 2.87 -11.52
N GLU A 649 -17.68 1.83 -12.18
CA GLU A 649 -16.98 0.74 -11.50
C GLU A 649 -15.64 0.34 -12.15
N ILE A 650 -14.62 0.09 -11.33
CA ILE A 650 -13.49 -0.77 -11.72
C ILE A 650 -13.64 -2.10 -11.00
N ASN A 651 -13.70 -3.18 -11.76
CA ASN A 651 -13.86 -4.54 -11.29
C ASN A 651 -12.54 -5.31 -11.37
N LEU A 652 -12.07 -5.88 -10.24
CA LEU A 652 -10.99 -6.87 -10.25
C LEU A 652 -11.59 -8.24 -10.57
N ILE A 653 -11.13 -8.84 -11.67
CA ILE A 653 -11.77 -10.04 -12.21
C ILE A 653 -11.33 -11.30 -11.48
N THR A 654 -12.32 -12.03 -10.96
CA THR A 654 -12.17 -13.42 -10.53
C THR A 654 -12.82 -14.35 -11.57
N PRO A 655 -12.14 -15.42 -12.03
CA PRO A 655 -12.73 -16.34 -12.99
C PRO A 655 -13.99 -17.00 -12.42
N GLY A 656 -15.10 -16.93 -13.16
CA GLY A 656 -16.39 -17.48 -12.78
C GLY A 656 -17.20 -16.60 -11.82
N ALA A 657 -16.76 -15.35 -11.60
CA ALA A 657 -17.51 -14.41 -10.78
C ALA A 657 -18.66 -13.73 -11.53
N ASN A 658 -19.67 -13.35 -10.75
CA ASN A 658 -20.81 -12.53 -11.14
C ASN A 658 -20.64 -11.11 -10.59
N TYR A 659 -20.83 -10.10 -11.44
CA TYR A 659 -20.72 -8.68 -11.08
C TYR A 659 -22.09 -8.00 -10.87
N GLY A 660 -23.18 -8.76 -10.94
CA GLY A 660 -24.44 -8.39 -10.32
C GLY A 660 -25.42 -7.59 -11.19
N TRP A 661 -24.98 -6.95 -12.28
CA TRP A 661 -25.89 -6.25 -13.19
C TRP A 661 -26.96 -7.20 -13.75
N PRO A 662 -28.23 -6.79 -13.92
CA PRO A 662 -28.81 -5.47 -13.62
C PRO A 662 -29.35 -5.30 -12.20
N TRP A 663 -29.13 -6.27 -11.33
CA TRP A 663 -29.75 -6.32 -10.00
C TRP A 663 -28.95 -5.56 -8.95
N TYR A 664 -27.64 -5.58 -9.07
CA TYR A 664 -26.72 -4.82 -8.23
C TYR A 664 -25.86 -3.87 -9.06
N GLU A 665 -25.51 -2.74 -8.44
CA GLU A 665 -24.42 -1.84 -8.81
C GLU A 665 -23.75 -1.34 -7.52
N GLY A 666 -22.52 -0.85 -7.63
CA GLY A 666 -21.73 -0.26 -6.56
C GLY A 666 -20.41 -0.99 -6.30
N GLY A 667 -19.63 -0.45 -5.36
CA GLY A 667 -18.32 -0.98 -5.02
C GLY A 667 -17.89 -0.63 -3.61
N GLU A 668 -16.61 -0.84 -3.32
CA GLU A 668 -15.98 -0.49 -2.04
C GLU A 668 -16.69 -1.17 -0.84
N GLY A 669 -17.08 -2.43 -1.04
CA GLY A 669 -17.79 -3.24 -0.03
C GLY A 669 -19.31 -3.06 0.00
N THR A 670 -19.89 -2.26 -0.91
CA THR A 670 -21.34 -2.04 -0.98
C THR A 670 -21.94 -2.61 -2.27
N LEU A 671 -22.86 -3.56 -2.13
CA LEU A 671 -23.75 -4.00 -3.21
C LEU A 671 -25.11 -3.30 -3.06
N ALA A 672 -25.38 -2.30 -3.88
CA ALA A 672 -26.65 -1.57 -3.85
C ALA A 672 -27.63 -2.19 -4.84
N GLN A 673 -28.85 -2.50 -4.38
CA GLN A 673 -29.91 -2.96 -5.29
C GLN A 673 -30.29 -1.84 -6.25
N THR A 674 -30.25 -2.13 -7.54
CA THR A 674 -30.47 -1.13 -8.59
C THR A 674 -31.90 -0.57 -8.52
N PRO A 675 -32.11 0.74 -8.25
CA PRO A 675 -33.41 1.26 -7.82
C PRO A 675 -34.60 0.94 -8.72
N ASN A 676 -34.44 1.01 -10.04
CA ASN A 676 -35.56 0.77 -10.96
C ASN A 676 -35.73 -0.70 -11.39
N TYR A 677 -34.82 -1.60 -10.96
CA TYR A 677 -34.93 -3.04 -11.20
C TYR A 677 -35.35 -3.81 -9.94
N ARG A 678 -35.03 -3.30 -8.74
CA ARG A 678 -35.14 -4.03 -7.48
C ARG A 678 -36.52 -4.61 -7.20
N ASP A 679 -37.59 -3.95 -7.62
CA ASP A 679 -38.97 -4.35 -7.33
C ASP A 679 -39.57 -5.28 -8.40
N THR A 680 -38.80 -5.65 -9.44
CA THR A 680 -39.25 -6.58 -10.49
C THR A 680 -39.31 -8.02 -9.97
N PRO A 681 -40.22 -8.87 -10.48
CA PRO A 681 -40.29 -10.29 -10.07
C PRO A 681 -38.96 -11.04 -10.25
N GLN A 682 -38.23 -10.73 -11.33
CA GLN A 682 -36.92 -11.33 -11.65
C GLN A 682 -35.86 -10.94 -10.62
N ALA A 683 -35.78 -9.65 -10.25
CA ALA A 683 -34.86 -9.19 -9.22
C ALA A 683 -35.19 -9.80 -7.85
N GLN A 684 -36.47 -9.86 -7.47
CA GLN A 684 -36.89 -10.48 -6.20
C GLN A 684 -36.53 -11.97 -6.14
N ALA A 685 -36.70 -12.70 -7.24
CA ALA A 685 -36.27 -14.09 -7.34
C ALA A 685 -34.73 -14.22 -7.26
N PHE A 686 -34.00 -13.31 -7.91
CA PHE A 686 -32.54 -13.26 -7.82
C PHE A 686 -32.08 -13.04 -6.38
N TYR A 687 -32.59 -12.03 -5.68
CA TYR A 687 -32.24 -11.77 -4.28
C TYR A 687 -32.60 -12.92 -3.35
N ALA A 688 -33.76 -13.54 -3.56
CA ALA A 688 -34.19 -14.70 -2.76
C ALA A 688 -33.28 -15.92 -2.93
N SER A 689 -32.55 -16.03 -4.06
CA SER A 689 -31.58 -17.10 -4.30
C SER A 689 -30.25 -16.91 -3.54
N ASN A 690 -30.03 -15.74 -2.93
CA ASN A 690 -28.80 -15.33 -2.26
C ASN A 690 -27.53 -15.62 -3.11
N PRO A 691 -27.43 -14.99 -4.29
CA PRO A 691 -26.37 -15.25 -5.24
C PRO A 691 -25.04 -14.70 -4.74
N ASP A 692 -23.95 -15.38 -5.10
CA ASP A 692 -22.59 -14.88 -4.88
C ASP A 692 -22.28 -13.81 -5.95
N VAL A 693 -22.24 -12.54 -5.51
CA VAL A 693 -22.00 -11.37 -6.35
C VAL A 693 -20.78 -10.62 -5.81
N GLN A 694 -19.85 -10.31 -6.70
CA GLN A 694 -18.65 -9.57 -6.36
C GLN A 694 -18.92 -8.07 -6.39
N THR A 695 -18.35 -7.34 -5.43
CA THR A 695 -18.35 -5.87 -5.42
C THR A 695 -17.26 -5.32 -6.33
N ALA A 696 -17.50 -4.16 -6.93
CA ALA A 696 -16.43 -3.43 -7.60
C ALA A 696 -15.31 -3.04 -6.63
N LEU A 697 -14.07 -3.06 -7.14
CA LEU A 697 -12.87 -2.69 -6.40
C LEU A 697 -12.84 -1.18 -6.14
N ILE A 698 -13.27 -0.39 -7.13
CA ILE A 698 -13.38 1.08 -7.06
C ILE A 698 -14.77 1.44 -7.57
N ALA A 699 -15.44 2.37 -6.89
CA ALA A 699 -16.68 2.96 -7.36
C ALA A 699 -16.59 4.50 -7.41
N ARG A 700 -17.27 5.11 -8.39
CA ARG A 700 -17.38 6.57 -8.52
C ARG A 700 -18.83 6.98 -8.68
N ASN A 701 -19.26 8.03 -7.97
CA ASN A 701 -20.67 8.40 -7.94
C ASN A 701 -21.00 9.47 -9.00
N HIS A 702 -22.12 9.32 -9.71
CA HIS A 702 -22.60 10.31 -10.69
C HIS A 702 -22.91 11.68 -10.06
N GLN A 703 -23.33 11.72 -8.79
CA GLN A 703 -23.55 12.97 -8.06
C GLN A 703 -22.26 13.80 -7.90
N GLN A 704 -21.09 13.18 -8.06
CA GLN A 704 -19.79 13.84 -8.01
C GLN A 704 -19.27 14.25 -9.40
N GLY A 705 -20.14 14.22 -10.43
CA GLY A 705 -19.80 14.62 -11.79
C GLY A 705 -19.20 13.50 -12.66
N ASN A 706 -19.11 12.27 -12.14
CA ASN A 706 -18.69 11.11 -12.92
C ASN A 706 -19.79 10.70 -13.91
N ILE A 707 -19.42 10.21 -15.09
CA ILE A 707 -20.35 9.89 -16.18
C ILE A 707 -20.04 8.55 -16.85
N ALA A 708 -18.76 8.23 -17.04
CA ALA A 708 -18.31 7.04 -17.74
C ALA A 708 -16.85 6.79 -17.41
N ILE A 709 -16.58 5.72 -16.67
CA ILE A 709 -15.22 5.33 -16.30
C ILE A 709 -14.49 4.67 -17.48
N VAL A 710 -13.24 5.06 -17.64
CA VAL A 710 -12.34 4.60 -18.69
C VAL A 710 -11.13 3.99 -17.99
N ALA A 711 -11.15 2.67 -17.81
CA ALA A 711 -9.98 1.94 -17.34
C ALA A 711 -8.83 2.14 -18.34
N GLY A 712 -7.65 2.41 -17.81
CA GLY A 712 -6.42 2.58 -18.57
C GLY A 712 -5.43 1.46 -18.34
N ASP A 713 -4.16 1.80 -18.35
CA ASP A 713 -3.05 0.86 -18.27
C ASP A 713 -2.27 0.98 -16.95
N PHE A 714 -1.29 0.11 -16.74
CA PHE A 714 -0.33 0.26 -15.67
C PHE A 714 0.84 1.12 -16.15
N ILE A 715 1.20 2.16 -15.39
CA ILE A 715 2.44 2.88 -15.63
C ILE A 715 3.60 2.00 -15.20
N GLN A 716 4.49 1.72 -16.15
CA GLN A 716 5.73 0.98 -15.90
C GLN A 716 6.95 1.85 -16.15
N GLY A 717 7.99 1.62 -15.35
CA GLY A 717 9.22 2.41 -15.40
C GLY A 717 9.08 3.79 -14.75
N ASN A 718 10.11 4.62 -14.88
CA ASN A 718 10.26 5.86 -14.13
C ASN A 718 10.03 7.14 -14.96
N ALA A 719 9.35 7.04 -16.10
CA ALA A 719 9.20 8.15 -17.06
C ALA A 719 8.53 9.38 -16.44
N TYR A 720 7.69 9.18 -15.41
CA TYR A 720 6.98 10.24 -14.69
C TYR A 720 7.50 10.46 -13.26
N GLY A 721 8.56 9.76 -12.86
CA GLY A 721 9.09 9.74 -11.49
C GLY A 721 8.35 8.76 -10.56
N SER A 722 8.97 8.44 -9.43
CA SER A 722 8.62 7.31 -8.56
C SER A 722 7.20 7.28 -7.99
N GLN A 723 6.51 8.42 -8.02
CA GLN A 723 5.11 8.55 -7.60
C GLN A 723 4.10 7.90 -8.55
N TYR A 724 4.47 7.70 -9.82
CA TYR A 724 3.62 7.05 -10.83
C TYR A 724 4.00 5.58 -11.03
N ASP A 725 5.12 5.14 -10.44
CA ASP A 725 5.64 3.79 -10.63
C ASP A 725 4.59 2.74 -10.21
N ASN A 726 4.28 1.83 -11.13
CA ASN A 726 3.32 0.73 -10.97
C ASN A 726 1.89 1.18 -10.63
N ALA A 727 1.54 2.45 -10.90
CA ALA A 727 0.17 2.91 -10.74
C ALA A 727 -0.71 2.36 -11.89
N PHE A 728 -1.83 1.74 -11.54
CA PHE A 728 -2.93 1.55 -12.49
C PHE A 728 -3.60 2.89 -12.71
N VAL A 729 -3.82 3.28 -13.96
CA VAL A 729 -4.50 4.53 -14.26
C VAL A 729 -5.91 4.30 -14.79
N PHE A 730 -6.80 5.20 -14.43
CA PHE A 730 -8.11 5.31 -15.07
C PHE A 730 -8.52 6.77 -15.14
N SER A 731 -9.53 7.05 -15.95
CA SER A 731 -10.16 8.38 -16.02
C SER A 731 -11.66 8.24 -15.95
N ASP A 732 -12.36 9.35 -15.73
CA ASP A 732 -13.79 9.46 -15.99
C ASP A 732 -14.04 10.49 -17.09
N PHE A 733 -14.96 10.17 -18.00
CA PHE A 733 -15.31 11.01 -19.15
C PHE A 733 -15.93 12.36 -18.75
N GLY A 734 -16.65 12.40 -17.62
CA GLY A 734 -17.32 13.60 -17.12
C GLY A 734 -16.39 14.52 -16.35
N THR A 735 -15.52 13.97 -15.50
CA THR A 735 -14.60 14.77 -14.68
C THR A 735 -13.32 15.15 -15.42
N GLY A 736 -12.85 14.30 -16.33
CA GLY A 736 -11.58 14.44 -17.04
C GLY A 736 -10.34 14.24 -16.18
N ASP A 737 -10.51 13.72 -14.95
CA ASP A 737 -9.42 13.46 -14.02
C ASP A 737 -8.67 12.18 -14.41
N LEU A 738 -7.33 12.25 -14.44
CA LEU A 738 -6.48 11.05 -14.50
C LEU A 738 -6.19 10.58 -13.07
N GLU A 739 -6.79 9.46 -12.69
CA GLU A 739 -6.63 8.84 -11.38
C GLU A 739 -5.51 7.79 -11.42
N LEU A 740 -4.72 7.74 -10.36
CA LEU A 740 -3.57 6.87 -10.17
C LEU A 740 -3.86 5.97 -8.97
N VAL A 741 -3.86 4.66 -9.19
CA VAL A 741 -4.18 3.67 -8.16
C VAL A 741 -2.97 2.83 -7.87
N THR A 742 -2.59 2.77 -6.60
CA THR A 742 -1.62 1.76 -6.14
C THR A 742 -2.36 0.65 -5.41
N PHE A 743 -1.88 -0.57 -5.54
CA PHE A 743 -2.46 -1.74 -4.89
C PHE A 743 -1.53 -2.30 -3.82
N ASN A 744 -2.12 -2.84 -2.77
CA ASN A 744 -1.40 -3.67 -1.81
C ASN A 744 -1.08 -5.06 -2.42
N PRO A 745 -0.17 -5.86 -1.82
CA PRO A 745 0.19 -7.17 -2.36
C PRO A 745 -1.01 -8.12 -2.57
N SER A 746 -2.06 -8.01 -1.75
CA SER A 746 -3.31 -8.77 -1.89
C SER A 746 -4.20 -8.32 -3.05
N GLY A 747 -3.90 -7.20 -3.72
CA GLY A 747 -4.68 -6.67 -4.84
C GLY A 747 -5.79 -5.68 -4.45
N GLY A 748 -5.90 -5.34 -3.16
CA GLY A 748 -6.78 -4.27 -2.71
C GLY A 748 -6.17 -2.89 -2.94
N VAL A 749 -7.01 -1.86 -3.04
CA VAL A 749 -6.58 -0.46 -3.21
C VAL A 749 -5.76 -0.02 -1.99
N ALA A 750 -4.55 0.49 -2.23
CA ALA A 750 -3.67 1.07 -1.22
C ALA A 750 -3.79 2.61 -1.20
N SER A 751 -3.78 3.25 -2.37
CA SER A 751 -4.07 4.68 -2.53
C SER A 751 -4.78 4.95 -3.86
N ILE A 752 -5.53 6.05 -3.91
CA ILE A 752 -6.00 6.65 -5.16
C ILE A 752 -5.67 8.13 -5.12
N ASP A 753 -4.91 8.57 -6.11
CA ASP A 753 -4.39 9.92 -6.24
C ASP A 753 -4.81 10.50 -7.59
N THR A 754 -4.95 11.82 -7.73
CA THR A 754 -5.31 12.43 -9.02
C THR A 754 -4.10 13.16 -9.61
N ALA A 755 -3.65 12.79 -10.81
CA ALA A 755 -2.56 13.46 -11.49
C ALA A 755 -2.93 14.92 -11.84
N SER A 756 -1.94 15.81 -11.87
CA SER A 756 -2.15 17.21 -12.26
C SER A 756 -2.16 17.38 -13.78
N VAL A 757 -3.24 16.89 -14.39
CA VAL A 757 -3.58 16.99 -15.80
C VAL A 757 -5.10 16.88 -15.96
N PHE A 758 -5.63 17.45 -17.03
CA PHE A 758 -7.02 17.28 -17.44
C PHE A 758 -7.11 16.57 -18.79
N LEU A 759 -8.04 15.64 -18.91
CA LEU A 759 -8.36 14.89 -20.13
C LEU A 759 -9.77 15.29 -20.59
N SER A 760 -9.89 15.84 -21.80
CA SER A 760 -11.15 16.38 -22.33
C SER A 760 -12.25 15.33 -22.49
N THR A 761 -12.05 14.37 -23.41
CA THR A 761 -13.00 13.29 -23.70
C THR A 761 -12.27 11.97 -23.90
N PRO A 762 -11.61 11.45 -22.85
CA PRO A 762 -10.78 10.24 -22.95
C PRO A 762 -11.64 9.04 -23.35
N ALA A 763 -11.17 8.25 -24.31
CA ALA A 763 -11.82 6.99 -24.70
C ALA A 763 -10.90 5.76 -24.59
N ASP A 764 -9.59 5.92 -24.49
CA ASP A 764 -8.60 4.86 -24.30
C ASP A 764 -7.34 5.50 -23.70
N LEU A 765 -6.67 4.77 -22.80
CA LEU A 765 -5.47 5.18 -22.09
C LEU A 765 -4.49 4.01 -22.16
N VAL A 766 -3.40 4.15 -22.90
CA VAL A 766 -2.51 3.03 -23.23
C VAL A 766 -1.07 3.39 -22.97
N LEU A 767 -0.33 2.52 -22.29
CA LEU A 767 1.10 2.71 -22.11
C LEU A 767 1.83 2.42 -23.43
N GLY A 768 2.64 3.38 -23.87
CA GLY A 768 3.52 3.24 -25.02
C GLY A 768 4.83 2.52 -24.68
N PRO A 769 5.54 2.01 -25.69
CA PRO A 769 6.84 1.36 -25.52
C PRO A 769 7.94 2.32 -25.04
N ASP A 770 7.70 3.64 -25.08
CA ASP A 770 8.56 4.67 -24.51
C ASP A 770 8.29 4.94 -23.02
N GLY A 771 7.35 4.20 -22.40
CA GLY A 771 6.97 4.36 -21.01
C GLY A 771 6.02 5.53 -20.74
N LEU A 772 5.48 6.16 -21.80
CA LEU A 772 4.53 7.26 -21.68
C LEU A 772 3.09 6.78 -21.95
N LEU A 773 2.12 7.38 -21.28
CA LEU A 773 0.70 7.18 -21.51
C LEU A 773 0.22 7.96 -22.74
N TYR A 774 -0.53 7.28 -23.59
CA TYR A 774 -1.17 7.80 -24.79
C TYR A 774 -2.68 7.80 -24.61
N ILE A 775 -3.33 8.87 -25.06
CA ILE A 775 -4.77 9.11 -24.87
C ILE A 775 -5.44 9.32 -26.21
N THR A 776 -6.60 8.71 -26.40
CA THR A 776 -7.54 9.10 -27.46
C THR A 776 -8.51 10.17 -26.93
N ASP A 777 -8.61 11.30 -27.62
CA ASP A 777 -9.64 12.31 -27.37
C ASP A 777 -10.80 12.10 -28.37
N LEU A 778 -11.92 11.54 -27.89
CA LEU A 778 -13.03 11.09 -28.71
C LEU A 778 -13.66 12.23 -29.51
N PHE A 779 -14.05 13.33 -28.87
CA PHE A 779 -14.69 14.45 -29.55
C PHE A 779 -13.69 15.50 -30.04
N GLY A 780 -12.50 15.59 -29.45
CA GLY A 780 -11.42 16.43 -30.00
C GLY A 780 -10.82 15.85 -31.28
N GLY A 781 -10.95 14.55 -31.53
CA GLY A 781 -10.43 13.90 -32.73
C GLY A 781 -8.90 13.88 -32.75
N THR A 782 -8.27 13.68 -31.59
CA THR A 782 -6.82 13.72 -31.43
C THR A 782 -6.25 12.49 -30.73
N ILE A 783 -4.97 12.23 -30.98
CA ILE A 783 -4.13 11.39 -30.12
C ILE A 783 -3.08 12.28 -29.49
N SER A 784 -2.95 12.19 -28.17
CA SER A 784 -1.93 12.89 -27.39
C SER A 784 -1.13 11.87 -26.58
N ARG A 785 0.09 12.23 -26.20
CA ARG A 785 0.84 11.55 -25.14
C ARG A 785 1.07 12.48 -23.96
N LEU A 786 1.11 11.93 -22.76
CA LEU A 786 1.44 12.68 -21.56
C LEU A 786 2.94 12.72 -21.36
N VAL A 787 3.48 13.91 -21.12
CA VAL A 787 4.90 14.12 -20.80
C VAL A 787 5.02 14.88 -19.47
N PRO A 788 6.04 14.63 -18.65
CA PRO A 788 6.35 15.49 -17.51
C PRO A 788 6.50 16.96 -17.94
N ALA A 789 5.92 17.87 -17.17
CA ALA A 789 5.85 19.30 -17.49
C ALA A 789 7.18 20.06 -17.39
#